data_AF-A0AAD9K5E4-F1
#
_entry.id   AF-A0AAD9K5E4-F1
#
_cell.length_a   1.000
_cell.length_b   1.000
_cell.length_c   1.000
_cell.angle_alpha   90.00
_cell.angle_beta   90.00
_cell.angle_gamma   90.00
#
_symmetry.space_group_name_H-M   'P 1'
#
loop_
_entity.id
_entity.type
_entity.pdbx_description
1 polymer ?
#
loop_
_entity_poly.entity_id
_entity_poly.type
_entity_poly.pdbx_seq_one_letter_code
_entity_poly.pdbx_strand_id
1 'polypeptide(L)'
;MFSALKITNVEKFGFAMFAPMWTDNNAKEGRVLYHVYDRAITGMSDDEKATALHAMTLATDDVRNAGGSSDFRPTSVIVVTWENVLPRMSYDPQNDKPSTFQLVIIYDASTWTTYLIFGYETSGWDKMLTNRESTIGYYVTQYGKVYKELLWVSGKEASFNLANLQGNTGETGRFIYQVGFSKNIINYAQKCDDWYNNQDQQALASQMASIQPCPCDLRQAKGDKRWKKDTDVTDMECFYQRHVLLTNATQYCCYDAPRGSLVVRNDGTGGHMFSFSPKTNKEMHLKHDVEPKTWCCSYSDNCHLYLAARPINNCQNYAAPFFAEWTVYFDNTGWFFGDPHIRTLDGLTYTMNGLGEYVLIVTTNGEFTLQGRTTRALDSNGNEILGTIFCAFAASDANSDVVHVEMNEKRDGLIVYVGDEEVTYWVSTAATDAEKEYVGVDISRKSSLSVDVLFESGFSLTMSISAGQLDVTIGAPLQFTNKTQGLIGVFNADPNDDLLPSNDTVPLSPSESERTIFYKFGETWRLKKQDSLLKHINGTSCKGFERTDFVPIFLDELLASMTDAEKQRANTTCKGDNKECMFDLTVTGNEEAAKATLDFNTKNTEQSETLANHSPTIVTLTLLNATLGEEVKLNVTTTDVDGDSVNLTLVYDLPAGAAFDSAIGNFIWTPINMDAVNIS
;
A
#
# COMPACT_ATOMS: atom_id res chain seq x y z
N MET A 1 -49.74 -24.48 -33.95
CA MET A 1 -51.04 -23.95 -33.48
C MET A 1 -50.79 -23.31 -32.12
N PHE A 2 -50.26 -22.07 -32.10
CA PHE A 2 -50.15 -21.31 -30.85
C PHE A 2 -51.56 -20.81 -30.55
N SER A 3 -52.25 -21.46 -29.62
CA SER A 3 -53.47 -20.90 -29.03
C SER A 3 -53.09 -19.53 -28.46
N ALA A 4 -53.84 -18.48 -28.81
CA ALA A 4 -53.80 -17.23 -28.07
C ALA A 4 -53.89 -17.59 -26.58
N LEU A 5 -52.84 -17.26 -25.82
CA LEU A 5 -52.86 -17.38 -24.38
C LEU A 5 -54.02 -16.49 -23.92
N LYS A 6 -55.16 -17.10 -23.57
CA LYS A 6 -56.18 -16.42 -22.76
C LYS A 6 -55.57 -16.27 -21.38
N ILE A 7 -54.98 -15.11 -21.14
CA ILE A 7 -54.31 -14.75 -19.88
C ILE A 7 -55.41 -14.43 -18.87
N THR A 8 -56.12 -15.47 -18.40
CA THR A 8 -57.19 -15.33 -17.40
C THR A 8 -56.75 -15.79 -16.01
N ASN A 9 -55.48 -16.19 -15.80
CA ASN A 9 -54.94 -16.63 -14.51
C ASN A 9 -53.44 -16.33 -14.36
N VAL A 10 -53.08 -15.04 -14.38
CA VAL A 10 -51.68 -14.56 -14.21
C VAL A 10 -51.11 -14.86 -12.83
N GLU A 11 -51.99 -15.06 -11.84
CA GLU A 11 -51.62 -15.21 -10.43
C GLU A 11 -50.89 -16.52 -10.08
N LYS A 12 -50.82 -17.49 -11.01
CA LYS A 12 -50.22 -18.81 -10.75
C LYS A 12 -48.74 -18.94 -11.12
N PHE A 13 -48.16 -17.97 -11.83
CA PHE A 13 -46.88 -18.17 -12.50
C PHE A 13 -45.65 -17.55 -11.81
N GLY A 14 -45.80 -16.73 -10.77
CA GLY A 14 -44.65 -16.19 -10.02
C GLY A 14 -43.69 -15.29 -10.80
N PHE A 15 -43.97 -14.99 -12.08
CA PHE A 15 -43.16 -14.13 -12.94
C PHE A 15 -43.72 -12.70 -13.02
N ALA A 16 -42.82 -11.73 -13.24
CA ALA A 16 -43.20 -10.39 -13.66
C ALA A 16 -43.62 -10.39 -15.14
N MET A 17 -44.72 -9.72 -15.46
CA MET A 17 -45.33 -9.67 -16.78
C MET A 17 -45.70 -8.23 -17.12
N PHE A 18 -45.19 -7.74 -18.25
CA PHE A 18 -45.47 -6.41 -18.78
C PHE A 18 -46.23 -6.55 -20.09
N ALA A 19 -47.42 -5.98 -20.15
CA ALA A 19 -48.31 -6.02 -21.30
C ALA A 19 -48.47 -4.59 -21.85
N PRO A 20 -47.54 -4.10 -22.70
CA PRO A 20 -47.69 -2.79 -23.32
C PRO A 20 -48.90 -2.79 -24.26
N MET A 21 -49.09 -3.84 -25.08
CA MET A 21 -50.34 -4.06 -25.79
C MET A 21 -50.46 -5.53 -26.20
N TRP A 22 -51.07 -6.35 -25.35
CA TRP A 22 -51.24 -7.78 -25.61
C TRP A 22 -52.58 -8.08 -26.25
N THR A 23 -52.53 -8.59 -27.46
CA THR A 23 -53.68 -8.87 -28.32
C THR A 23 -53.18 -9.67 -29.52
N ASP A 24 -54.09 -10.14 -30.38
CA ASP A 24 -53.74 -10.89 -31.59
C ASP A 24 -53.10 -9.96 -32.64
N ASN A 25 -51.77 -9.82 -32.58
CA ASN A 25 -50.95 -9.07 -33.54
C ASN A 25 -50.18 -9.99 -34.51
N ASN A 26 -49.83 -9.46 -35.68
CA ASN A 26 -49.01 -10.10 -36.71
C ASN A 26 -47.69 -9.36 -36.83
N ALA A 27 -46.70 -9.79 -36.05
CA ALA A 27 -45.35 -9.23 -36.12
C ALA A 27 -44.60 -9.57 -37.42
N LYS A 28 -45.15 -10.39 -38.34
CA LYS A 28 -44.48 -10.71 -39.62
C LYS A 28 -44.56 -9.60 -40.67
N GLU A 29 -45.50 -8.67 -40.52
CA GLU A 29 -45.69 -7.53 -41.43
C GLU A 29 -45.14 -6.22 -40.84
N GLY A 30 -44.63 -6.26 -39.60
CA GLY A 30 -43.90 -5.18 -38.93
C GLY A 30 -42.55 -5.67 -38.38
N ARG A 31 -42.00 -5.00 -37.36
CA ARG A 31 -40.78 -5.45 -36.67
C ARG A 31 -40.83 -5.17 -35.17
N VAL A 32 -40.14 -6.02 -34.40
CA VAL A 32 -39.92 -5.79 -32.97
C VAL A 32 -38.43 -5.52 -32.79
N LEU A 33 -38.12 -4.33 -32.33
CA LEU A 33 -36.76 -3.88 -32.04
C LEU A 33 -36.59 -3.83 -30.52
N TYR A 34 -35.40 -4.14 -30.03
CA TYR A 34 -35.06 -3.87 -28.64
C TYR A 34 -33.63 -3.36 -28.54
N HIS A 35 -33.39 -2.52 -27.54
CA HIS A 35 -32.05 -2.08 -27.18
C HIS A 35 -31.93 -1.98 -25.66
N VAL A 36 -30.75 -2.32 -25.15
CA VAL A 36 -30.42 -2.23 -23.73
C VAL A 36 -29.33 -1.17 -23.60
N TYR A 37 -29.66 -0.05 -22.96
CA TYR A 37 -28.70 0.94 -22.53
C TYR A 37 -28.32 0.62 -21.09
N ASP A 38 -27.03 0.53 -20.81
CA ASP A 38 -26.50 0.26 -19.48
C ASP A 38 -25.37 1.25 -19.18
N ARG A 39 -25.25 1.65 -17.92
CA ARG A 39 -24.28 2.63 -17.46
C ARG A 39 -22.85 2.06 -17.42
N ALA A 40 -22.69 0.74 -17.34
CA ALA A 40 -21.42 0.09 -16.96
C ALA A 40 -20.87 -0.94 -17.97
N ILE A 41 -21.11 -0.81 -19.27
CA ILE A 41 -20.55 -1.75 -20.25
C ILE A 41 -19.10 -1.38 -20.61
N THR A 42 -18.17 -2.27 -20.27
CA THR A 42 -16.77 -2.19 -20.70
C THR A 42 -16.65 -2.50 -22.20
N GLY A 43 -15.81 -1.76 -22.91
CA GLY A 43 -15.56 -1.98 -24.35
C GLY A 43 -16.47 -1.23 -25.32
N MET A 44 -17.33 -0.31 -24.86
CA MET A 44 -18.08 0.59 -25.72
C MET A 44 -17.19 1.67 -26.36
N SER A 45 -17.47 1.98 -27.62
CA SER A 45 -16.97 3.18 -28.30
C SER A 45 -17.53 4.46 -27.66
N ASP A 46 -16.88 5.61 -27.90
CA ASP A 46 -17.32 6.88 -27.32
C ASP A 46 -18.71 7.32 -27.82
N ASP A 47 -19.06 6.97 -29.06
CA ASP A 47 -20.40 7.21 -29.64
C ASP A 47 -21.49 6.37 -28.95
N GLU A 48 -21.18 5.11 -28.63
CA GLU A 48 -22.08 4.22 -27.88
C GLU A 48 -22.29 4.73 -26.46
N LYS A 49 -21.23 5.20 -25.79
CA LYS A 49 -21.32 5.83 -24.46
C LYS A 49 -22.18 7.09 -24.49
N ALA A 50 -21.99 7.96 -25.48
CA ALA A 50 -22.77 9.18 -25.63
C ALA A 50 -24.26 8.87 -25.86
N THR A 51 -24.56 7.86 -26.68
CA THR A 51 -25.93 7.41 -26.95
C THR A 51 -26.57 6.81 -25.69
N ALA A 52 -25.86 5.96 -24.96
CA ALA A 52 -26.33 5.40 -23.70
C ALA A 52 -26.58 6.50 -22.66
N LEU A 53 -25.64 7.44 -22.50
CA LEU A 53 -25.79 8.58 -21.59
C LEU A 53 -27.02 9.42 -21.93
N HIS A 54 -27.25 9.71 -23.21
CA HIS A 54 -28.43 10.45 -23.65
C HIS A 54 -29.73 9.71 -23.32
N ALA A 55 -29.81 8.41 -23.59
CA ALA A 55 -30.97 7.59 -23.24
C ALA A 55 -31.21 7.56 -21.71
N MET A 56 -30.15 7.47 -20.91
CA MET A 56 -30.23 7.54 -19.44
C MET A 56 -30.73 8.90 -18.95
N THR A 57 -30.29 10.00 -19.57
CA THR A 57 -30.77 11.36 -19.23
C THR A 57 -32.26 11.48 -19.50
N LEU A 58 -32.73 11.07 -20.68
CA LEU A 58 -34.15 11.10 -21.02
C LEU A 58 -34.98 10.27 -20.03
N ALA A 59 -34.54 9.05 -19.73
CA ALA A 59 -35.21 8.19 -18.76
C ALA A 59 -35.23 8.79 -17.35
N THR A 60 -34.16 9.50 -16.96
CA THR A 60 -34.09 10.22 -15.68
C THR A 60 -35.12 11.34 -15.62
N ASP A 61 -35.20 12.14 -16.68
CA ASP A 61 -36.13 13.27 -16.77
C ASP A 61 -37.59 12.79 -16.77
N ASP A 62 -37.89 11.71 -17.49
CA ASP A 62 -39.21 11.09 -17.51
C ASP A 62 -39.68 10.66 -16.12
N VAL A 63 -38.81 9.99 -15.36
CA VAL A 63 -39.12 9.54 -14.01
C VAL A 63 -39.30 10.71 -13.06
N ARG A 64 -38.44 11.73 -13.14
CA ARG A 64 -38.54 12.93 -12.28
C ARG A 64 -39.80 13.75 -12.58
N ASN A 65 -40.12 13.94 -13.85
CA ASN A 65 -41.33 14.66 -14.28
C ASN A 65 -42.62 13.93 -13.85
N ALA A 66 -42.57 12.61 -13.74
CA ALA A 66 -43.66 11.78 -13.24
C ALA A 66 -43.78 11.76 -11.70
N GLY A 67 -43.01 12.57 -10.98
CA GLY A 67 -43.02 12.63 -9.51
C GLY A 67 -42.09 11.63 -8.82
N GLY A 68 -41.16 11.02 -9.56
CA GLY A 68 -40.07 10.22 -9.01
C GLY A 68 -39.07 11.05 -8.19
N SER A 69 -38.20 10.37 -7.44
CA SER A 69 -37.18 11.03 -6.60
C SER A 69 -36.24 11.91 -7.43
N SER A 70 -35.86 13.09 -6.90
CA SER A 70 -34.83 13.94 -7.50
C SER A 70 -33.50 13.21 -7.64
N ASP A 71 -33.21 12.27 -6.74
CA ASP A 71 -31.96 11.52 -6.69
C ASP A 71 -31.97 10.25 -7.55
N PHE A 72 -33.09 9.99 -8.25
CA PHE A 72 -33.19 8.85 -9.16
C PHE A 72 -32.12 8.93 -10.26
N ARG A 73 -31.38 7.83 -10.44
CA ARG A 73 -30.34 7.71 -11.47
C ARG A 73 -30.38 6.29 -12.05
N PRO A 74 -30.89 6.10 -13.28
CA PRO A 74 -31.00 4.77 -13.86
C PRO A 74 -29.60 4.15 -14.06
N THR A 75 -29.56 2.84 -13.86
CA THR A 75 -28.41 1.98 -14.13
C THR A 75 -28.60 1.25 -15.45
N SER A 76 -29.84 0.87 -15.78
CA SER A 76 -30.20 0.27 -17.07
C SER A 76 -31.53 0.80 -17.60
N VAL A 77 -31.61 0.94 -18.92
CA VAL A 77 -32.82 1.31 -19.67
C VAL A 77 -32.99 0.33 -20.81
N ILE A 78 -34.09 -0.42 -20.80
CA ILE A 78 -34.44 -1.35 -21.89
C ILE A 78 -35.58 -0.72 -22.68
N VAL A 79 -35.38 -0.51 -23.98
CA VAL A 79 -36.41 -0.02 -24.89
C VAL A 79 -36.81 -1.16 -25.81
N VAL A 80 -38.09 -1.52 -25.82
CA VAL A 80 -38.68 -2.47 -26.77
C VAL A 80 -39.69 -1.72 -27.61
N THR A 81 -39.54 -1.75 -28.93
CA THR A 81 -40.40 -1.07 -29.90
C THR A 81 -41.08 -2.10 -30.78
N TRP A 82 -42.40 -2.10 -30.79
CA TRP A 82 -43.21 -2.77 -31.81
C TRP A 82 -43.50 -1.73 -32.88
N GLU A 83 -42.79 -1.82 -34.00
CA GLU A 83 -42.89 -0.85 -35.08
C GLU A 83 -43.74 -1.39 -36.22
N ASN A 84 -44.71 -0.58 -36.61
CA ASN A 84 -45.62 -0.83 -37.71
C ASN A 84 -46.31 -2.21 -37.65
N VAL A 85 -46.69 -2.66 -36.44
CA VAL A 85 -47.32 -3.97 -36.26
C VAL A 85 -48.81 -3.92 -36.62
N LEU A 86 -49.25 -4.95 -37.35
CA LEU A 86 -50.62 -5.10 -37.81
C LEU A 86 -51.40 -6.12 -36.98
N PRO A 87 -52.75 -6.04 -36.96
CA PRO A 87 -53.59 -7.07 -36.36
C PRO A 87 -53.45 -8.44 -37.07
N ARG A 88 -53.49 -9.55 -36.32
CA ARG A 88 -53.46 -10.91 -36.90
C ARG A 88 -54.81 -11.25 -37.54
N MET A 89 -54.82 -11.43 -38.87
CA MET A 89 -56.03 -11.47 -39.71
C MET A 89 -56.71 -10.10 -39.81
N SER A 90 -56.21 -9.28 -40.73
CA SER A 90 -56.87 -8.05 -41.18
C SER A 90 -58.17 -8.40 -41.93
N TYR A 91 -59.30 -7.81 -41.53
CA TYR A 91 -60.57 -7.95 -42.26
C TYR A 91 -60.69 -6.95 -43.41
N ASP A 92 -59.87 -5.89 -43.38
CA ASP A 92 -59.79 -4.84 -44.38
C ASP A 92 -58.33 -4.36 -44.56
N PRO A 93 -57.52 -5.07 -45.37
CA PRO A 93 -56.11 -4.74 -45.57
C PRO A 93 -55.86 -3.36 -46.18
N GLN A 94 -56.89 -2.69 -46.70
CA GLN A 94 -56.79 -1.37 -47.31
C GLN A 94 -56.99 -0.23 -46.30
N ASN A 95 -57.61 -0.50 -45.14
CA ASN A 95 -57.91 0.51 -44.12
C ASN A 95 -57.26 0.23 -42.76
N ASP A 96 -56.74 -0.97 -42.50
CA ASP A 96 -55.99 -1.26 -41.29
C ASP A 96 -54.66 -0.48 -41.29
N LYS A 97 -54.54 0.46 -40.35
CA LYS A 97 -53.30 1.23 -40.19
C LYS A 97 -52.35 0.48 -39.23
N PRO A 98 -51.03 0.51 -39.52
CA PRO A 98 -50.03 -0.03 -38.61
C PRO A 98 -50.04 0.74 -37.28
N SER A 99 -49.75 0.01 -36.19
CA SER A 99 -49.55 0.61 -34.86
C SER A 99 -48.09 0.53 -34.45
N THR A 100 -47.56 1.62 -33.91
CA THR A 100 -46.21 1.71 -33.36
C THR A 100 -46.29 2.10 -31.89
N PHE A 101 -45.69 1.27 -31.03
CA PHE A 101 -45.70 1.46 -29.58
C PHE A 101 -44.45 0.89 -28.92
N GLN A 102 -44.17 1.38 -27.71
CA GLN A 102 -42.95 1.09 -26.97
C GLN A 102 -43.23 0.68 -25.53
N LEU A 103 -42.35 -0.19 -25.03
CA LEU A 103 -42.14 -0.47 -23.62
C LEU A 103 -40.73 0.00 -23.26
N VAL A 104 -40.62 0.97 -22.35
CA VAL A 104 -39.36 1.34 -21.73
C VAL A 104 -39.34 0.83 -20.30
N ILE A 105 -38.32 0.06 -19.94
CA ILE A 105 -38.07 -0.42 -18.57
C ILE A 105 -36.87 0.36 -18.05
N ILE A 106 -37.06 1.15 -17.00
CA ILE A 106 -36.04 2.00 -16.40
C ILE A 106 -35.75 1.44 -15.02
N TYR A 107 -34.53 0.97 -14.79
CA TYR A 107 -34.12 0.39 -13.52
C TYR A 107 -32.99 1.20 -12.89
N ASP A 108 -33.13 1.46 -11.59
CA ASP A 108 -32.10 2.04 -10.74
C ASP A 108 -31.68 1.00 -9.71
N ALA A 109 -30.49 0.43 -9.92
CA ALA A 109 -29.94 -0.58 -9.04
C ALA A 109 -29.52 -0.03 -7.67
N SER A 110 -29.33 1.29 -7.50
CA SER A 110 -28.98 1.89 -6.22
C SER A 110 -30.16 1.92 -5.23
N THR A 111 -31.36 2.14 -5.76
CA THR A 111 -32.62 2.20 -4.98
C THR A 111 -33.51 0.97 -5.16
N TRP A 112 -33.12 0.02 -6.04
CA TRP A 112 -33.95 -1.11 -6.45
C TRP A 112 -35.33 -0.67 -6.95
N THR A 113 -35.36 0.43 -7.68
CA THR A 113 -36.59 1.01 -8.21
C THR A 113 -36.71 0.74 -9.70
N THR A 114 -37.88 0.25 -10.14
CA THR A 114 -38.18 0.05 -11.56
C THR A 114 -39.38 0.89 -11.98
N TYR A 115 -39.22 1.62 -13.07
CA TYR A 115 -40.31 2.29 -13.78
C TYR A 115 -40.56 1.65 -15.14
N LEU A 116 -41.82 1.66 -15.57
CA LEU A 116 -42.24 1.29 -16.91
C LEU A 116 -42.82 2.50 -17.61
N ILE A 117 -42.46 2.72 -18.87
CA ILE A 117 -43.16 3.65 -19.77
C ILE A 117 -43.81 2.85 -20.88
N PHE A 118 -45.10 3.03 -21.08
CA PHE A 118 -45.82 2.61 -22.28
C PHE A 118 -46.03 3.84 -23.17
N GLY A 119 -45.41 3.85 -24.35
CA GLY A 119 -45.54 4.92 -25.34
C GLY A 119 -46.27 4.44 -26.59
N TYR A 120 -47.18 5.24 -27.13
CA TYR A 120 -47.97 4.92 -28.32
C TYR A 120 -47.90 6.08 -29.30
N GLU A 121 -47.27 5.87 -30.45
CA GLU A 121 -47.07 6.90 -31.49
C GLU A 121 -48.20 6.87 -32.52
N THR A 122 -48.55 5.67 -32.99
CA THR A 122 -49.67 5.46 -33.91
C THR A 122 -50.59 4.38 -33.37
N SER A 123 -51.88 4.64 -33.41
CA SER A 123 -52.92 3.69 -33.02
C SER A 123 -53.86 3.48 -34.20
N GLY A 124 -53.56 2.47 -35.01
CA GLY A 124 -54.15 2.30 -36.33
C GLY A 124 -55.34 1.35 -36.41
N TRP A 125 -55.81 0.80 -35.29
CA TRP A 125 -56.80 -0.27 -35.27
C TRP A 125 -58.20 0.33 -35.03
N ASP A 126 -58.63 1.22 -35.92
CA ASP A 126 -59.74 2.17 -35.73
C ASP A 126 -61.17 1.58 -35.67
N LYS A 127 -61.33 0.25 -35.57
CA LYS A 127 -62.66 -0.37 -35.40
C LYS A 127 -62.56 -1.61 -34.51
N MET A 128 -63.43 -1.67 -33.52
CA MET A 128 -63.69 -2.88 -32.73
C MET A 128 -63.94 -4.08 -33.67
N LEU A 129 -62.94 -4.95 -33.85
CA LEU A 129 -63.22 -6.31 -34.29
C LEU A 129 -63.93 -6.95 -33.09
N THR A 130 -65.24 -7.18 -33.22
CA THR A 130 -66.21 -7.50 -32.15
C THR A 130 -65.91 -8.73 -31.29
N ASN A 131 -64.72 -9.33 -31.38
CA ASN A 131 -64.26 -10.49 -30.61
C ASN A 131 -62.77 -10.43 -30.21
N ARG A 132 -62.12 -9.26 -30.15
CA ARG A 132 -60.72 -9.14 -29.70
C ARG A 132 -60.60 -8.56 -28.31
N GLU A 133 -59.93 -9.29 -27.43
CA GLU A 133 -59.49 -8.80 -26.13
C GLU A 133 -58.10 -8.17 -26.26
N SER A 134 -57.87 -7.09 -25.53
CA SER A 134 -56.55 -6.47 -25.37
C SER A 134 -56.23 -6.32 -23.89
N THR A 135 -55.02 -6.70 -23.49
CA THR A 135 -54.51 -6.47 -22.13
C THR A 135 -53.42 -5.42 -22.17
N ILE A 136 -53.60 -4.35 -21.38
CA ILE A 136 -52.61 -3.28 -21.23
C ILE A 136 -52.38 -3.05 -19.74
N GLY A 137 -51.14 -3.16 -19.29
CA GLY A 137 -50.81 -3.05 -17.88
C GLY A 137 -49.61 -3.89 -17.48
N TYR A 138 -49.47 -4.13 -16.19
CA TYR A 138 -48.45 -4.99 -15.63
C TYR A 138 -48.97 -5.88 -14.51
N TYR A 139 -48.22 -6.94 -14.27
CA TYR A 139 -48.39 -7.86 -13.16
C TYR A 139 -47.01 -8.21 -12.62
N VAL A 140 -46.75 -7.96 -11.34
CA VAL A 140 -45.46 -8.25 -10.69
C VAL A 140 -45.72 -8.87 -9.33
N THR A 141 -44.99 -9.94 -9.01
CA THR A 141 -44.98 -10.53 -7.66
C THR A 141 -43.71 -10.11 -6.94
N GLN A 142 -43.83 -9.44 -5.80
CA GLN A 142 -42.70 -9.00 -4.97
C GLN A 142 -42.97 -9.35 -3.49
N TYR A 143 -42.00 -9.99 -2.83
CA TYR A 143 -42.13 -10.45 -1.43
C TYR A 143 -43.40 -11.27 -1.14
N GLY A 144 -43.83 -12.09 -2.11
CA GLY A 144 -45.07 -12.87 -2.00
C GLY A 144 -46.36 -12.07 -2.13
N LYS A 145 -46.29 -10.75 -2.41
CA LYS A 145 -47.43 -9.90 -2.72
C LYS A 145 -47.54 -9.65 -4.22
N VAL A 146 -48.77 -9.58 -4.70
CA VAL A 146 -49.09 -9.33 -6.10
C VAL A 146 -49.40 -7.84 -6.29
N TYR A 147 -48.67 -7.20 -7.18
CA TYR A 147 -48.89 -5.84 -7.65
C TYR A 147 -49.35 -5.91 -9.10
N LYS A 148 -50.54 -5.39 -9.39
CA LYS A 148 -51.07 -5.34 -10.76
C LYS A 148 -51.76 -4.02 -10.99
N GLU A 149 -51.52 -3.45 -12.15
CA GLU A 149 -52.24 -2.29 -12.65
C GLU A 149 -52.65 -2.62 -14.09
N LEU A 150 -53.96 -2.57 -14.36
CA LEU A 150 -54.48 -2.61 -15.72
C LEU A 150 -54.89 -1.21 -16.10
N LEU A 151 -54.50 -0.79 -17.29
CA LEU A 151 -54.95 0.50 -17.82
C LEU A 151 -56.47 0.48 -17.92
N TRP A 152 -57.14 1.59 -17.59
CA TRP A 152 -58.61 1.66 -17.50
C TRP A 152 -59.34 1.38 -18.83
N VAL A 153 -58.63 1.47 -19.97
CA VAL A 153 -59.13 1.07 -21.30
C VAL A 153 -58.85 -0.39 -21.66
N SER A 154 -58.09 -1.13 -20.85
CA SER A 154 -57.81 -2.55 -21.06
C SER A 154 -59.12 -3.34 -21.23
N GLY A 155 -59.19 -4.15 -22.29
CA GLY A 155 -60.38 -4.91 -22.69
C GLY A 155 -61.52 -4.09 -23.31
N LYS A 156 -61.35 -2.79 -23.57
CA LYS A 156 -62.38 -1.91 -24.18
C LYS A 156 -61.94 -1.42 -25.56
N GLU A 157 -62.87 -0.99 -26.40
CA GLU A 157 -62.56 -0.46 -27.76
C GLU A 157 -61.53 0.70 -27.74
N ALA A 158 -61.56 1.53 -26.69
CA ALA A 158 -60.60 2.63 -26.51
C ALA A 158 -59.14 2.17 -26.38
N SER A 159 -58.86 0.89 -26.10
CA SER A 159 -57.51 0.33 -26.07
C SER A 159 -56.81 0.34 -27.43
N PHE A 160 -57.56 0.48 -28.51
CA PHE A 160 -57.03 0.51 -29.87
C PHE A 160 -56.73 1.93 -30.36
N ASN A 161 -56.99 2.94 -29.53
CA ASN A 161 -56.76 4.36 -29.81
C ASN A 161 -55.83 5.03 -28.79
N LEU A 162 -54.87 4.27 -28.22
CA LEU A 162 -54.01 4.74 -27.13
C LEU A 162 -53.16 5.96 -27.49
N ALA A 163 -52.73 6.10 -28.74
CA ALA A 163 -51.91 7.23 -29.19
C ALA A 163 -52.64 8.57 -29.11
N ASN A 164 -53.98 8.57 -28.99
CA ASN A 164 -54.80 9.77 -28.85
C ASN A 164 -55.37 9.97 -27.43
N LEU A 165 -55.07 9.07 -26.49
CA LEU A 165 -55.53 9.19 -25.10
C LEU A 165 -54.52 9.97 -24.26
N GLN A 166 -54.99 10.92 -23.46
CA GLN A 166 -54.12 11.59 -22.49
C GLN A 166 -53.67 10.59 -21.43
N GLY A 167 -52.35 10.41 -21.30
CA GLY A 167 -51.77 9.53 -20.32
C GLY A 167 -51.57 10.16 -18.95
N ASN A 168 -51.10 9.37 -17.98
CA ASN A 168 -50.87 9.84 -16.61
C ASN A 168 -49.62 10.73 -16.47
N THR A 169 -48.82 10.85 -17.53
CA THR A 169 -47.73 11.84 -17.66
C THR A 169 -48.24 13.24 -18.02
N GLY A 170 -49.51 13.37 -18.41
CA GLY A 170 -50.06 14.59 -19.01
C GLY A 170 -49.90 14.66 -20.53
N GLU A 171 -49.01 13.85 -21.11
CA GLU A 171 -48.80 13.72 -22.55
C GLU A 171 -49.76 12.70 -23.18
N THR A 172 -50.15 12.94 -24.43
CA THR A 172 -51.00 12.00 -25.18
C THR A 172 -50.20 10.76 -25.56
N GLY A 173 -50.79 9.57 -25.37
CA GLY A 173 -50.19 8.30 -25.73
C GLY A 173 -49.07 7.84 -24.81
N ARG A 174 -48.92 8.41 -23.60
CA ARG A 174 -47.77 8.11 -22.75
C ARG A 174 -48.13 7.85 -21.29
N PHE A 175 -47.85 6.63 -20.84
CA PHE A 175 -48.16 6.18 -19.48
C PHE A 175 -46.90 5.72 -18.77
N ILE A 176 -46.71 6.13 -17.52
CA ILE A 176 -45.58 5.74 -16.68
C ILE A 176 -46.03 5.12 -15.36
N TYR A 177 -45.37 4.06 -14.93
CA TYR A 177 -45.71 3.32 -13.72
C TYR A 177 -44.47 2.97 -12.91
N GLN A 178 -44.48 3.24 -11.61
CA GLN A 178 -43.51 2.66 -10.69
C GLN A 178 -43.96 1.24 -10.32
N VAL A 179 -43.17 0.22 -10.68
CA VAL A 179 -43.57 -1.20 -10.53
C VAL A 179 -42.78 -1.96 -9.48
N GLY A 180 -41.57 -1.52 -9.16
CA GLY A 180 -40.73 -2.10 -8.11
C GLY A 180 -40.13 -1.02 -7.22
N PHE A 181 -40.09 -1.27 -5.91
CA PHE A 181 -39.32 -0.49 -4.96
C PHE A 181 -38.83 -1.42 -3.84
N SER A 182 -37.61 -1.21 -3.35
CA SER A 182 -37.17 -1.78 -2.08
C SER A 182 -36.86 -0.66 -1.11
N LYS A 183 -37.45 -0.70 0.08
CA LYS A 183 -36.92 0.07 1.20
C LYS A 183 -35.79 -0.76 1.82
N ASN A 184 -34.56 -0.29 1.67
CA ASN A 184 -33.37 -0.69 2.43
C ASN A 184 -32.46 -1.79 1.85
N ILE A 185 -32.47 -2.08 0.54
CA ILE A 185 -31.39 -2.90 -0.06
C ILE A 185 -30.31 -1.98 -0.62
N ILE A 186 -29.10 -2.07 -0.07
CA ILE A 186 -27.92 -1.36 -0.56
C ILE A 186 -27.28 -2.21 -1.65
N ASN A 187 -27.13 -1.67 -2.86
CA ASN A 187 -26.37 -2.32 -3.92
C ASN A 187 -24.88 -1.95 -3.81
N TYR A 188 -24.11 -2.80 -3.14
CA TYR A 188 -22.68 -2.58 -2.93
C TYR A 188 -21.85 -2.68 -4.22
N ALA A 189 -22.26 -3.52 -5.17
CA ALA A 189 -21.62 -3.58 -6.49
C ALA A 189 -21.73 -2.23 -7.21
N GLN A 190 -22.93 -1.62 -7.24
CA GLN A 190 -23.09 -0.29 -7.84
C GLN A 190 -22.31 0.80 -7.10
N LYS A 191 -22.25 0.74 -5.76
CA LYS A 191 -21.41 1.67 -4.98
C LYS A 191 -19.93 1.53 -5.32
N CYS A 192 -19.44 0.30 -5.50
CA CYS A 192 -18.07 0.03 -5.92
C CYS A 192 -17.81 0.63 -7.31
N ASP A 193 -18.70 0.37 -8.28
CA ASP A 193 -18.58 0.87 -9.65
C ASP A 193 -18.59 2.39 -9.69
N ASP A 194 -19.52 3.03 -8.96
CA ASP A 194 -19.61 4.49 -8.91
C ASP A 194 -18.36 5.09 -8.25
N TRP A 195 -17.82 4.48 -7.19
CA TRP A 195 -16.58 4.92 -6.57
C TRP A 195 -15.38 4.79 -7.52
N TYR A 196 -15.26 3.67 -8.25
CA TYR A 196 -14.17 3.42 -9.18
C TYR A 196 -14.17 4.42 -10.34
N ASN A 197 -15.35 4.67 -10.94
CA ASN A 197 -15.52 5.60 -12.04
C ASN A 197 -15.29 7.08 -11.65
N ASN A 198 -15.30 7.39 -10.35
CA ASN A 198 -14.99 8.73 -9.83
C ASN A 198 -13.52 8.91 -9.39
N GLN A 199 -12.66 7.90 -9.55
CA GLN A 199 -11.24 8.03 -9.23
C GLN A 199 -10.50 8.89 -10.25
N ASP A 200 -9.65 9.80 -9.77
CA ASP A 200 -8.68 10.52 -10.60
C ASP A 200 -7.43 9.66 -10.80
N GLN A 201 -7.33 9.03 -11.97
CA GLN A 201 -6.23 8.13 -12.30
C GLN A 201 -4.86 8.83 -12.36
N GLN A 202 -4.82 10.13 -12.71
CA GLN A 202 -3.56 10.88 -12.77
C GLN A 202 -3.07 11.23 -11.37
N ALA A 203 -3.99 11.61 -10.48
CA ALA A 203 -3.67 11.84 -9.07
C ALA A 203 -3.19 10.56 -8.39
N LEU A 204 -3.84 9.41 -8.65
CA LEU A 204 -3.43 8.12 -8.11
C LEU A 204 -2.02 7.71 -8.57
N ALA A 205 -1.72 7.85 -9.86
CA ALA A 205 -0.37 7.56 -10.38
C ALA A 205 0.70 8.43 -9.72
N SER A 206 0.40 9.71 -9.49
CA SER A 206 1.31 10.65 -8.81
C SER A 206 1.51 10.28 -7.34
N GLN A 207 0.44 9.85 -6.65
CA GLN A 207 0.53 9.35 -5.28
C GLN A 207 1.37 8.08 -5.19
N MET A 208 1.14 7.12 -6.08
CA MET A 208 1.91 5.87 -6.14
C MET A 208 3.41 6.11 -6.36
N ALA A 209 3.77 7.08 -7.19
CA ALA A 209 5.17 7.44 -7.42
C ALA A 209 5.84 8.08 -6.18
N SER A 210 5.05 8.54 -5.21
CA SER A 210 5.55 9.22 -3.99
C SER A 210 5.67 8.33 -2.76
N ILE A 211 5.14 7.11 -2.81
CA ILE A 211 5.18 6.13 -1.70
C ILE A 211 6.25 5.07 -1.94
N GLN A 212 6.80 4.52 -0.86
CA GLN A 212 7.80 3.46 -0.94
C GLN A 212 7.13 2.10 -1.22
N PRO A 213 7.74 1.22 -2.02
CA PRO A 213 7.20 -0.12 -2.25
C PRO A 213 7.23 -1.00 -1.00
N CYS A 214 6.43 -2.07 -0.97
CA CYS A 214 6.40 -2.97 0.17
C CYS A 214 7.70 -3.76 0.32
N PRO A 215 8.25 -3.91 1.53
CA PRO A 215 9.30 -4.88 1.80
C PRO A 215 8.94 -6.26 1.26
N CYS A 216 9.93 -6.99 0.78
CA CYS A 216 9.74 -8.28 0.14
C CYS A 216 9.35 -9.37 1.15
N ASP A 217 9.83 -9.24 2.39
CA ASP A 217 9.52 -10.16 3.49
C ASP A 217 9.31 -9.46 4.85
N LEU A 218 8.79 -10.24 5.80
CA LEU A 218 8.47 -9.78 7.15
C LEU A 218 9.71 -9.37 7.97
N ARG A 219 10.89 -9.93 7.68
CA ARG A 219 12.14 -9.55 8.35
C ARG A 219 12.53 -8.13 7.92
N GLN A 220 12.45 -7.85 6.62
CA GLN A 220 12.69 -6.51 6.10
C GLN A 220 11.68 -5.50 6.65
N ALA A 221 10.39 -5.84 6.68
CA ALA A 221 9.36 -4.96 7.25
C ALA A 221 9.56 -4.64 8.74
N LYS A 222 10.17 -5.56 9.50
CA LYS A 222 10.53 -5.34 10.92
C LYS A 222 11.82 -4.56 11.10
N GLY A 223 12.79 -4.76 10.21
CA GLY A 223 14.11 -4.13 10.27
C GLY A 223 14.14 -2.70 9.73
N ASP A 224 13.33 -2.40 8.71
CA ASP A 224 13.29 -1.10 8.04
C ASP A 224 12.39 -0.12 8.82
N LYS A 225 13.04 0.90 9.39
CA LYS A 225 12.42 1.88 10.29
C LYS A 225 11.38 2.77 9.61
N ARG A 226 11.35 2.79 8.27
CA ARG A 226 10.32 3.50 7.49
C ARG A 226 8.94 2.83 7.63
N TRP A 227 8.87 1.61 8.15
CA TRP A 227 7.65 0.84 8.33
C TRP A 227 7.23 0.76 9.79
N LYS A 228 5.93 0.69 10.02
CA LYS A 228 5.35 0.48 11.33
C LYS A 228 4.29 -0.59 11.28
N LYS A 229 4.37 -1.51 12.24
CA LYS A 229 3.37 -2.54 12.45
C LYS A 229 2.01 -1.91 12.76
N ASP A 230 0.99 -2.36 12.04
CA ASP A 230 -0.40 -2.14 12.35
C ASP A 230 -0.82 -3.13 13.45
N THR A 231 -1.06 -2.61 14.64
CA THR A 231 -1.43 -3.41 15.81
C THR A 231 -2.92 -3.75 15.87
N ASP A 232 -3.74 -3.15 15.00
CA ASP A 232 -5.17 -3.40 14.97
C ASP A 232 -5.51 -4.68 14.17
N VAL A 233 -4.54 -5.23 13.44
CA VAL A 233 -4.68 -6.49 12.69
C VAL A 233 -3.94 -7.62 13.41
N THR A 234 -4.68 -8.69 13.75
CA THR A 234 -4.14 -9.84 14.50
C THR A 234 -3.90 -11.08 13.65
N ASP A 235 -4.60 -11.21 12.53
CA ASP A 235 -4.60 -12.44 11.72
C ASP A 235 -3.45 -12.47 10.70
N MET A 236 -2.83 -11.31 10.45
CA MET A 236 -1.68 -11.12 9.57
C MET A 236 -0.73 -10.12 10.20
N GLU A 237 0.52 -10.13 9.77
CA GLU A 237 1.49 -9.12 10.16
C GLU A 237 1.44 -7.99 9.12
N CYS A 238 0.78 -6.88 9.44
CA CYS A 238 0.63 -5.75 8.52
C CYS A 238 1.41 -4.52 8.98
N PHE A 239 1.86 -3.73 8.02
CA PHE A 239 2.69 -2.54 8.23
C PHE A 239 2.22 -1.41 7.33
N TYR A 240 2.27 -0.17 7.83
CA TYR A 240 2.14 1.03 7.02
C TYR A 240 3.47 1.80 6.98
N GLN A 241 3.69 2.52 5.89
CA GLN A 241 4.81 3.46 5.79
C GLN A 241 4.58 4.64 6.75
N ARG A 242 5.59 4.98 7.57
CA ARG A 242 5.52 6.00 8.63
C ARG A 242 5.40 7.43 8.08
N HIS A 243 6.21 7.80 7.10
CA HIS A 243 6.18 9.12 6.44
C HIS A 243 6.01 9.01 4.93
N VAL A 244 5.20 9.89 4.36
CA VAL A 244 5.07 10.06 2.91
C VAL A 244 5.30 11.53 2.56
N LEU A 245 6.42 11.76 1.87
CA LEU A 245 7.09 13.04 1.62
C LEU A 245 6.22 14.18 1.06
N LEU A 246 5.12 13.88 0.36
CA LEU A 246 4.43 14.84 -0.51
C LEU A 246 2.91 14.64 -0.63
N THR A 247 2.36 13.59 0.00
CA THR A 247 0.97 13.21 -0.22
C THR A 247 0.32 12.69 1.06
N ASN A 248 -1.02 12.71 1.08
CA ASN A 248 -1.78 12.05 2.14
C ASN A 248 -1.73 10.52 2.02
N ALA A 249 -1.17 9.96 0.95
CA ALA A 249 -1.19 8.51 0.71
C ALA A 249 -0.20 7.79 1.63
N THR A 250 -0.33 6.46 1.76
CA THR A 250 0.65 5.59 2.42
C THR A 250 0.62 4.20 1.81
N GLN A 251 1.75 3.50 1.83
CA GLN A 251 1.80 2.10 1.45
C GLN A 251 1.42 1.22 2.65
N TYR A 252 0.52 0.25 2.42
CA TYR A 252 0.15 -0.77 3.40
C TYR A 252 0.58 -2.15 2.90
N CYS A 253 1.27 -2.91 3.74
CA CYS A 253 1.90 -4.17 3.39
C CYS A 253 1.55 -5.24 4.42
N CYS A 254 1.02 -6.37 3.98
CA CYS A 254 0.68 -7.49 4.87
C CYS A 254 1.49 -8.72 4.51
N TYR A 255 1.93 -9.45 5.54
CA TYR A 255 2.75 -10.64 5.43
C TYR A 255 2.06 -11.83 6.09
N ASP A 256 2.23 -13.00 5.49
CA ASP A 256 1.81 -14.26 6.09
C ASP A 256 2.69 -14.53 7.31
N ALA A 257 2.13 -14.49 8.52
CA ALA A 257 2.92 -14.57 9.75
C ALA A 257 3.77 -15.86 9.86
N PRO A 258 3.28 -17.06 9.46
CA PRO A 258 4.09 -18.27 9.47
C PRO A 258 5.24 -18.30 8.46
N ARG A 259 5.04 -17.78 7.24
CA ARG A 259 6.04 -17.87 6.15
C ARG A 259 6.89 -16.62 6.00
N GLY A 260 6.43 -15.48 6.50
CA GLY A 260 7.07 -14.17 6.34
C GLY A 260 6.95 -13.56 4.94
N SER A 261 6.24 -14.20 4.00
CA SER A 261 6.11 -13.74 2.62
C SER A 261 5.10 -12.61 2.49
N LEU A 262 5.38 -11.63 1.63
CA LEU A 262 4.43 -10.58 1.25
C LEU A 262 3.16 -11.18 0.63
N VAL A 263 1.99 -10.77 1.12
CA VAL A 263 0.70 -11.18 0.58
C VAL A 263 0.39 -10.33 -0.64
N VAL A 264 0.26 -10.96 -1.80
CA VAL A 264 -0.04 -10.31 -3.10
C VAL A 264 -1.32 -10.85 -3.74
N ARG A 265 -2.30 -11.25 -2.91
CA ARG A 265 -3.57 -11.85 -3.36
C ARG A 265 -4.55 -10.80 -3.89
N ASN A 266 -5.27 -11.16 -4.95
CA ASN A 266 -6.30 -10.33 -5.60
C ASN A 266 -7.66 -10.31 -4.87
N ASP A 267 -7.70 -10.72 -3.61
CA ASP A 267 -8.89 -10.74 -2.75
C ASP A 267 -9.00 -9.50 -1.83
N GLY A 268 -8.10 -8.52 -2.03
CA GLY A 268 -8.02 -7.32 -1.21
C GLY A 268 -7.25 -7.49 0.11
N THR A 269 -6.71 -8.68 0.39
CA THR A 269 -5.83 -8.92 1.54
C THR A 269 -4.37 -8.60 1.26
N GLY A 270 -3.99 -8.45 -0.02
CA GLY A 270 -2.63 -8.10 -0.40
C GLY A 270 -2.21 -6.68 -0.02
N GLY A 271 -0.90 -6.45 0.04
CA GLY A 271 -0.34 -5.11 0.27
C GLY A 271 -0.73 -4.16 -0.87
N HIS A 272 -1.30 -3.00 -0.54
CA HIS A 272 -1.79 -2.01 -1.49
C HIS A 272 -1.62 -0.60 -0.92
N MET A 273 -1.75 0.42 -1.77
CA MET A 273 -1.73 1.81 -1.30
C MET A 273 -3.03 2.18 -0.58
N PHE A 274 -2.95 3.10 0.36
CA PHE A 274 -4.07 3.92 0.82
C PHE A 274 -3.89 5.34 0.29
N SER A 275 -4.96 5.96 -0.21
CA SER A 275 -4.92 7.36 -0.65
C SER A 275 -4.85 8.32 0.53
N PHE A 276 -5.28 7.88 1.72
CA PHE A 276 -5.16 8.63 2.96
C PHE A 276 -4.55 7.76 4.07
N SER A 277 -3.51 8.28 4.70
CA SER A 277 -2.85 7.64 5.83
C SER A 277 -3.80 7.60 7.02
N PRO A 278 -4.00 6.43 7.65
CA PRO A 278 -4.85 6.30 8.83
C PRO A 278 -4.36 7.14 10.01
N LYS A 279 -3.07 7.52 10.02
CA LYS A 279 -2.46 8.37 11.04
C LYS A 279 -2.81 9.85 10.87
N THR A 280 -2.59 10.38 9.66
CA THR A 280 -2.76 11.83 9.41
C THR A 280 -4.21 12.20 9.11
N ASN A 281 -4.99 11.30 8.50
CA ASN A 281 -6.36 11.57 8.12
C ASN A 281 -7.26 10.34 8.20
N LYS A 282 -7.55 9.90 9.43
CA LYS A 282 -8.38 8.74 9.73
C LYS A 282 -9.77 8.79 9.08
N GLU A 283 -10.41 9.95 9.06
CA GLU A 283 -11.75 10.10 8.47
C GLU A 283 -11.72 9.87 6.96
N MET A 284 -10.78 10.49 6.26
CA MET A 284 -10.66 10.29 4.81
C MET A 284 -10.19 8.88 4.47
N HIS A 285 -9.30 8.28 5.28
CA HIS A 285 -8.91 6.87 5.14
C HIS A 285 -10.12 5.93 5.21
N LEU A 286 -10.99 6.11 6.22
CA LEU A 286 -12.20 5.30 6.35
C LEU A 286 -13.11 5.44 5.12
N LYS A 287 -13.31 6.67 4.64
CA LYS A 287 -14.22 6.96 3.53
C LYS A 287 -13.69 6.57 2.15
N HIS A 288 -12.39 6.72 1.90
CA HIS A 288 -11.81 6.58 0.57
C HIS A 288 -11.03 5.28 0.35
N ASP A 289 -10.68 4.56 1.42
CA ASP A 289 -9.93 3.31 1.33
C ASP A 289 -10.71 2.15 1.99
N VAL A 290 -11.21 2.31 3.23
CA VAL A 290 -11.87 1.21 3.97
C VAL A 290 -13.29 0.92 3.46
N GLU A 291 -14.14 1.95 3.34
CA GLU A 291 -15.52 1.79 2.86
C GLU A 291 -15.59 1.20 1.45
N PRO A 292 -14.83 1.72 0.45
CA PRO A 292 -14.86 1.17 -0.90
C PRO A 292 -14.31 -0.26 -0.96
N LYS A 293 -13.24 -0.57 -0.22
CA LYS A 293 -12.75 -1.95 -0.09
C LYS A 293 -13.85 -2.89 0.42
N THR A 294 -14.61 -2.46 1.43
CA THR A 294 -15.73 -3.25 1.97
C THR A 294 -16.82 -3.45 0.92
N TRP A 295 -17.20 -2.42 0.18
CA TRP A 295 -18.22 -2.53 -0.87
C TRP A 295 -17.76 -3.45 -2.01
N CYS A 296 -16.52 -3.28 -2.48
CA CYS A 296 -15.96 -3.97 -3.63
C CYS A 296 -15.54 -5.42 -3.34
N CYS A 297 -14.90 -5.69 -2.19
CA CYS A 297 -14.27 -6.97 -1.91
C CYS A 297 -15.03 -7.85 -0.90
N SER A 298 -15.85 -7.25 -0.02
CA SER A 298 -16.58 -8.01 1.01
C SER A 298 -18.05 -8.21 0.69
N TYR A 299 -18.68 -7.23 0.04
CA TYR A 299 -20.13 -7.24 -0.25
C TYR A 299 -20.48 -7.32 -1.73
N SER A 300 -19.49 -7.47 -2.61
CA SER A 300 -19.67 -7.76 -4.04
C SER A 300 -18.48 -8.55 -4.59
N ASP A 301 -18.59 -9.01 -5.83
CA ASP A 301 -17.51 -9.71 -6.55
C ASP A 301 -16.60 -8.73 -7.34
N ASN A 302 -16.72 -7.42 -7.08
CA ASN A 302 -16.04 -6.35 -7.82
C ASN A 302 -14.68 -5.93 -7.21
N CYS A 303 -14.02 -6.81 -6.46
CA CYS A 303 -12.74 -6.49 -5.79
C CYS A 303 -11.66 -6.05 -6.78
N HIS A 304 -11.70 -6.58 -8.01
CA HIS A 304 -10.80 -6.20 -9.10
C HIS A 304 -10.85 -4.69 -9.43
N LEU A 305 -11.99 -4.01 -9.23
CA LEU A 305 -12.09 -2.55 -9.42
C LEU A 305 -11.39 -1.78 -8.31
N TYR A 306 -11.54 -2.25 -7.05
CA TYR A 306 -10.78 -1.69 -5.93
C TYR A 306 -9.28 -1.82 -6.16
N LEU A 307 -8.83 -3.01 -6.56
CA LEU A 307 -7.41 -3.26 -6.82
C LEU A 307 -6.89 -2.54 -8.07
N ALA A 308 -7.74 -2.22 -9.05
CA ALA A 308 -7.33 -1.36 -10.16
C ALA A 308 -7.07 0.08 -9.71
N ALA A 309 -7.83 0.59 -8.73
CA ALA A 309 -7.65 1.94 -8.18
C ALA A 309 -6.66 2.00 -6.99
N ARG A 310 -6.40 0.86 -6.34
CA ARG A 310 -5.42 0.67 -5.25
C ARG A 310 -4.57 -0.55 -5.59
N PRO A 311 -3.62 -0.44 -6.54
CA PRO A 311 -2.84 -1.57 -7.01
C PRO A 311 -2.07 -2.26 -5.90
N ILE A 312 -1.96 -3.58 -6.03
CA ILE A 312 -1.12 -4.40 -5.15
C ILE A 312 0.34 -4.03 -5.41
N ASN A 313 1.08 -3.81 -4.34
CA ASN A 313 2.53 -3.66 -4.40
C ASN A 313 3.16 -5.03 -4.17
N ASN A 314 3.91 -5.51 -5.15
CA ASN A 314 4.50 -6.85 -5.17
C ASN A 314 5.99 -6.83 -4.86
N CYS A 315 6.48 -5.83 -4.13
CA CYS A 315 7.88 -5.61 -3.73
C CYS A 315 8.93 -5.45 -4.84
N GLN A 316 8.57 -5.51 -6.14
CA GLN A 316 9.55 -5.50 -7.24
C GLN A 316 10.51 -4.30 -7.23
N ASN A 317 10.04 -3.15 -6.75
CA ASN A 317 10.85 -1.93 -6.64
C ASN A 317 11.17 -1.57 -5.19
N TYR A 318 10.97 -2.50 -4.25
CA TYR A 318 11.43 -2.29 -2.89
C TYR A 318 12.93 -2.24 -2.90
N ALA A 319 13.41 -1.01 -2.96
CA ALA A 319 14.68 -0.71 -2.36
C ALA A 319 14.44 -0.77 -0.86
N ALA A 320 15.02 -1.81 -0.26
CA ALA A 320 15.54 -1.65 1.08
C ALA A 320 16.38 -0.35 1.12
N PRO A 321 16.89 0.04 2.27
CA PRO A 321 18.02 0.96 2.30
C PRO A 321 19.09 0.61 1.16
N PHE A 322 19.17 -0.63 0.70
CA PHE A 322 20.01 -1.19 -0.36
C PHE A 322 19.41 -1.04 -1.79
N PHE A 323 20.23 -0.64 -2.77
CA PHE A 323 19.86 -0.33 -4.16
C PHE A 323 19.29 -1.54 -4.94
N ALA A 324 18.29 -1.26 -5.80
CA ALA A 324 17.74 -2.19 -6.78
C ALA A 324 17.91 -1.58 -8.18
N GLU A 325 19.10 -1.69 -8.77
CA GLU A 325 19.36 -1.72 -10.22
C GLU A 325 20.88 -1.75 -10.43
N TRP A 326 21.46 -2.88 -10.85
CA TRP A 326 22.90 -3.16 -11.02
C TRP A 326 23.56 -3.95 -9.89
N THR A 327 24.31 -4.96 -10.34
CA THR A 327 25.05 -6.04 -9.65
C THR A 327 26.13 -5.59 -8.66
N VAL A 328 25.84 -4.63 -7.78
CA VAL A 328 26.74 -4.25 -6.68
C VAL A 328 25.91 -4.17 -5.40
N TYR A 329 26.34 -4.89 -4.37
CA TYR A 329 25.71 -4.94 -3.06
C TYR A 329 26.08 -3.65 -2.31
N PHE A 330 25.12 -2.74 -2.07
CA PHE A 330 25.38 -1.46 -1.41
C PHE A 330 24.94 -1.53 0.06
N ASP A 331 25.87 -1.67 1.02
CA ASP A 331 25.55 -1.27 2.40
C ASP A 331 25.15 0.21 2.39
N ASN A 332 24.11 0.55 3.11
CA ASN A 332 23.71 1.93 3.32
C ASN A 332 23.24 2.15 4.77
N THR A 333 23.63 1.20 5.61
CA THR A 333 23.58 1.30 7.04
C THR A 333 24.98 1.55 7.52
N GLY A 334 25.13 2.53 8.39
CA GLY A 334 26.40 2.86 9.01
C GLY A 334 26.17 3.09 10.48
N TRP A 335 27.20 2.96 11.31
CA TRP A 335 27.01 3.09 12.74
C TRP A 335 28.28 3.57 13.46
N PHE A 336 28.04 4.25 14.57
CA PHE A 336 29.03 4.81 15.46
C PHE A 336 28.83 4.19 16.84
N PHE A 337 29.87 3.60 17.41
CA PHE A 337 29.71 2.72 18.57
C PHE A 337 30.99 2.54 19.38
N GLY A 338 30.88 2.04 20.60
CA GLY A 338 32.05 1.72 21.42
C GLY A 338 32.93 2.95 21.70
N ASP A 339 34.26 2.77 21.64
CA ASP A 339 35.23 3.86 21.87
C ASP A 339 35.85 4.48 20.60
N PRO A 340 35.23 5.57 20.15
CA PRO A 340 34.42 5.58 18.95
C PRO A 340 35.01 4.75 17.79
N HIS A 341 34.37 3.61 17.52
CA HIS A 341 34.46 2.88 16.28
C HIS A 341 33.38 3.37 15.30
N ILE A 342 33.70 3.29 14.02
CA ILE A 342 32.84 3.74 12.92
C ILE A 342 32.81 2.64 11.87
N ARG A 343 31.60 2.30 11.42
CA ARG A 343 31.38 1.66 10.13
C ARG A 343 30.70 2.65 9.20
N THR A 344 31.33 2.96 8.08
CA THR A 344 30.81 3.87 7.04
C THR A 344 29.60 3.26 6.35
N LEU A 345 28.91 4.09 5.55
CA LEU A 345 27.80 3.59 4.73
C LEU A 345 28.28 2.55 3.72
N ASP A 346 29.52 2.64 3.23
CA ASP A 346 30.08 1.70 2.26
C ASP A 346 30.82 0.51 2.91
N GLY A 347 30.69 0.38 4.24
CA GLY A 347 31.17 -0.78 5.00
C GLY A 347 32.63 -0.74 5.45
N LEU A 348 33.33 0.39 5.28
CA LEU A 348 34.66 0.62 5.86
C LEU A 348 34.55 0.73 7.38
N THR A 349 35.33 -0.09 8.10
CA THR A 349 35.43 0.00 9.56
C THR A 349 36.76 0.62 9.99
N TYR A 350 36.71 1.61 10.87
CA TYR A 350 37.89 2.25 11.46
C TYR A 350 37.59 2.84 12.85
N THR A 351 38.64 3.20 13.58
CA THR A 351 38.56 3.79 14.93
C THR A 351 38.99 5.26 14.91
N MET A 352 38.24 6.13 15.57
CA MET A 352 38.58 7.55 15.73
C MET A 352 38.27 8.02 17.16
N ASN A 353 39.28 7.96 18.03
CA ASN A 353 39.20 8.35 19.44
C ASN A 353 39.36 9.86 19.68
N GLY A 354 38.55 10.67 19.00
CA GLY A 354 38.46 12.12 19.20
C GLY A 354 37.81 12.48 20.54
N LEU A 355 38.32 13.52 21.21
CA LEU A 355 37.61 14.22 22.30
C LEU A 355 37.12 15.57 21.79
N GLY A 356 35.82 15.70 21.54
CA GLY A 356 35.26 16.84 20.83
C GLY A 356 33.83 16.65 20.35
N GLU A 357 33.39 17.61 19.55
CA GLU A 357 32.19 17.52 18.72
C GLU A 357 32.60 17.36 17.26
N TYR A 358 31.95 16.47 16.52
CA TYR A 358 32.32 16.14 15.15
C TYR A 358 31.08 16.08 14.24
N VAL A 359 31.29 16.44 12.98
CA VAL A 359 30.33 16.16 11.90
C VAL A 359 30.42 14.68 11.57
N LEU A 360 29.37 13.93 11.90
CA LEU A 360 29.28 12.51 11.57
C LEU A 360 28.78 12.34 10.14
N ILE A 361 27.70 13.04 9.81
CA ILE A 361 27.12 13.10 8.46
C ILE A 361 26.77 14.54 8.17
N VAL A 362 27.12 15.01 6.97
CA VAL A 362 26.51 16.19 6.35
C VAL A 362 26.27 15.86 4.90
N THR A 363 25.09 16.23 4.41
CA THR A 363 24.79 16.11 2.98
C THR A 363 25.36 17.29 2.22
N THR A 364 25.79 17.09 0.97
CA THR A 364 26.44 18.14 0.14
C THR A 364 25.55 19.35 -0.13
N ASN A 365 24.23 19.18 -0.09
CA ASN A 365 23.23 20.25 -0.16
C ASN A 365 22.82 20.81 1.20
N GLY A 366 23.33 20.25 2.30
CA GLY A 366 23.00 20.63 3.68
C GLY A 366 21.59 20.21 4.11
N GLU A 367 20.93 19.31 3.37
CA GLU A 367 19.56 18.88 3.69
C GLU A 367 19.47 18.06 4.97
N PHE A 368 20.43 17.18 5.24
CA PHE A 368 20.54 16.40 6.46
C PHE A 368 21.92 16.58 7.11
N THR A 369 21.94 16.67 8.44
CA THR A 369 23.16 16.72 9.26
C THR A 369 22.99 15.85 10.52
N LEU A 370 24.03 15.07 10.85
CA LEU A 370 24.19 14.35 12.11
C LEU A 370 25.54 14.74 12.74
N GLN A 371 25.51 15.09 14.01
CA GLN A 371 26.67 15.48 14.82
C GLN A 371 26.78 14.62 16.07
N GLY A 372 28.01 14.38 16.52
CA GLY A 372 28.30 13.58 17.71
C GLY A 372 29.23 14.31 18.66
N ARG A 373 28.96 14.20 19.96
CA ARG A 373 29.84 14.67 21.04
C ARG A 373 30.44 13.47 21.76
N THR A 374 31.73 13.57 22.02
CA THR A 374 32.48 12.56 22.77
C THR A 374 32.93 13.08 24.15
N THR A 375 33.09 12.16 25.09
CA THR A 375 33.64 12.38 26.44
C THR A 375 34.67 11.31 26.76
N ARG A 376 35.47 11.47 27.82
CA ARG A 376 36.45 10.44 28.19
C ARG A 376 35.74 9.16 28.67
N ALA A 377 36.24 8.02 28.19
CA ALA A 377 35.87 6.71 28.68
C ALA A 377 36.29 6.55 30.14
N LEU A 378 35.68 5.59 30.84
CA LEU A 378 36.02 5.26 32.23
C LEU A 378 36.58 3.84 32.29
N ASP A 379 37.60 3.63 33.13
CA ASP A 379 38.05 2.29 33.50
C ASP A 379 37.05 1.58 34.41
N SER A 380 37.32 0.31 34.74
CA SER A 380 36.52 -0.48 35.68
C SER A 380 36.41 0.12 37.09
N ASN A 381 37.25 1.10 37.45
CA ASN A 381 37.25 1.79 38.74
C ASN A 381 36.58 3.17 38.67
N GLY A 382 36.08 3.58 37.50
CA GLY A 382 35.45 4.88 37.27
C GLY A 382 36.43 6.03 37.02
N ASN A 383 37.70 5.77 36.73
CA ASN A 383 38.68 6.80 36.39
C ASN A 383 38.66 7.11 34.89
N GLU A 384 38.85 8.39 34.53
CA GLU A 384 38.97 8.78 33.13
C GLU A 384 40.28 8.28 32.50
N ILE A 385 40.17 7.62 31.33
CA ILE A 385 41.30 7.06 30.56
C ILE A 385 41.54 7.83 29.25
N LEU A 386 42.56 7.44 28.47
CA LEU A 386 42.92 8.07 27.19
C LEU A 386 42.15 7.49 25.99
N GLY A 387 40.94 6.98 26.22
CA GLY A 387 39.94 6.65 25.20
C GLY A 387 38.71 7.55 25.36
N THR A 388 37.89 7.65 24.32
CA THR A 388 36.64 8.43 24.36
C THR A 388 35.44 7.54 24.07
N ILE A 389 34.25 8.03 24.37
CA ILE A 389 32.98 7.40 23.96
C ILE A 389 32.06 8.49 23.46
N PHE A 390 31.13 8.16 22.58
CA PHE A 390 30.01 9.05 22.29
C PHE A 390 29.13 9.21 23.53
N CYS A 391 28.65 10.43 23.73
CA CYS A 391 27.80 10.77 24.87
C CYS A 391 26.60 11.62 24.49
N ALA A 392 26.62 12.26 23.32
CA ALA A 392 25.44 12.90 22.74
C ALA A 392 25.47 12.85 21.21
N PHE A 393 24.29 12.84 20.61
CA PHE A 393 24.07 13.01 19.19
C PHE A 393 23.02 14.10 18.95
N ALA A 394 23.17 14.86 17.87
CA ALA A 394 22.17 15.80 17.40
C ALA A 394 22.00 15.69 15.89
N ALA A 395 20.76 15.68 15.41
CA ALA A 395 20.45 15.57 13.99
C ALA A 395 19.29 16.45 13.56
N SER A 396 19.31 16.88 12.31
CA SER A 396 18.24 17.66 11.68
C SER A 396 18.21 17.48 10.18
N ASP A 397 17.00 17.56 9.62
CA ASP A 397 16.73 17.80 8.21
C ASP A 397 16.55 19.32 7.94
N ALA A 398 16.47 19.71 6.66
CA ALA A 398 16.43 21.09 6.19
C ALA A 398 15.30 21.91 6.83
N ASN A 399 14.16 21.27 7.11
CA ASN A 399 12.98 21.91 7.68
C ASN A 399 12.45 21.14 8.91
N SER A 400 13.28 20.32 9.56
CA SER A 400 12.84 19.58 10.74
C SER A 400 13.20 20.30 12.04
N ASP A 401 12.51 19.93 13.11
CA ASP A 401 13.02 20.15 14.46
C ASP A 401 14.35 19.38 14.65
N VAL A 402 15.26 19.96 15.42
CA VAL A 402 16.53 19.30 15.79
C VAL A 402 16.24 18.27 16.88
N VAL A 403 16.66 17.02 16.68
CA VAL A 403 16.61 15.99 17.71
C VAL A 403 17.96 15.90 18.39
N HIS A 404 18.00 16.09 19.71
CA HIS A 404 19.20 15.94 20.55
C HIS A 404 18.98 14.80 21.55
N VAL A 405 19.92 13.86 21.58
CA VAL A 405 19.92 12.72 22.50
C VAL A 405 21.26 12.68 23.22
N GLU A 406 21.23 12.63 24.55
CA GLU A 406 22.43 12.65 25.39
C GLU A 406 22.30 11.69 26.57
N MET A 407 23.41 11.15 27.06
CA MET A 407 23.41 10.35 28.29
C MET A 407 23.27 11.21 29.54
N ASN A 408 22.52 10.73 30.52
CA ASN A 408 22.50 11.32 31.86
C ASN A 408 23.88 11.18 32.56
N GLU A 409 24.03 11.79 33.73
CA GLU A 409 25.30 11.78 34.49
C GLU A 409 25.76 10.36 34.87
N LYS A 410 24.82 9.45 35.14
CA LYS A 410 25.08 8.06 35.53
C LYS A 410 25.36 7.13 34.35
N ARG A 411 25.18 7.59 33.10
CA ARG A 411 25.26 6.79 31.87
C ARG A 411 24.28 5.61 31.84
N ASP A 412 23.12 5.76 32.47
CA ASP A 412 22.06 4.73 32.60
C ASP A 412 20.68 5.23 32.13
N GLY A 413 20.63 6.35 31.41
CA GLY A 413 19.39 6.94 30.92
C GLY A 413 19.63 7.97 29.83
N LEU A 414 18.65 8.09 28.92
CA LEU A 414 18.65 9.09 27.85
C LEU A 414 17.99 10.40 28.30
N ILE A 415 18.59 11.52 27.93
CA ILE A 415 18.01 12.86 27.93
C ILE A 415 17.71 13.19 26.47
N VAL A 416 16.45 13.49 26.15
CA VAL A 416 16.01 13.67 24.76
C VAL A 416 15.27 14.99 24.60
N TYR A 417 15.66 15.77 23.60
CA TYR A 417 14.99 16.99 23.17
C TYR A 417 14.59 16.91 21.70
N VAL A 418 13.42 17.46 21.37
CA VAL A 418 13.02 17.75 19.99
C VAL A 418 12.69 19.23 19.89
N GLY A 419 13.46 19.96 19.09
CA GLY A 419 13.45 21.43 19.11
C GLY A 419 13.81 21.94 20.50
N ASP A 420 12.88 22.61 21.17
CA ASP A 420 13.03 23.09 22.55
C ASP A 420 12.24 22.29 23.59
N GLU A 421 11.47 21.27 23.18
CA GLU A 421 10.74 20.39 24.10
C GLU A 421 11.66 19.30 24.65
N GLU A 422 11.74 19.17 25.98
CA GLU A 422 12.33 18.00 26.62
C GLU A 422 11.31 16.84 26.67
N VAL A 423 11.64 15.71 26.06
CA VAL A 423 10.76 14.53 25.93
C VAL A 423 11.27 13.33 26.74
N THR A 424 12.32 13.52 27.54
CA THR A 424 12.96 12.51 28.41
C THR A 424 11.95 11.67 29.23
N TYR A 425 10.97 12.33 29.85
CA TYR A 425 9.96 11.61 30.65
C TYR A 425 9.11 10.66 29.80
N TRP A 426 8.76 11.07 28.58
CA TRP A 426 8.00 10.22 27.67
C TRP A 426 8.86 9.06 27.17
N VAL A 427 10.13 9.30 26.80
CA VAL A 427 11.06 8.23 26.40
C VAL A 427 11.30 7.23 27.53
N SER A 428 11.30 7.65 28.80
CA SER A 428 11.47 6.72 29.92
C SER A 428 10.23 5.88 30.23
N THR A 429 9.01 6.42 30.02
CA THR A 429 7.77 5.83 30.56
C THR A 429 6.76 5.33 29.52
N ALA A 430 6.80 5.78 28.26
CA ALA A 430 5.83 5.38 27.25
C ALA A 430 5.91 3.87 26.94
N ALA A 431 4.85 3.34 26.30
CA ALA A 431 4.88 1.97 25.81
C ALA A 431 5.98 1.78 24.75
N THR A 432 6.47 0.55 24.58
CA THR A 432 7.33 0.21 23.46
C THR A 432 6.61 0.50 22.14
N ASP A 433 7.34 1.07 21.19
CA ASP A 433 6.86 1.55 19.88
C ASP A 433 5.81 2.69 19.95
N ALA A 434 5.65 3.33 21.11
CA ALA A 434 4.94 4.61 21.17
C ALA A 434 5.69 5.67 20.37
N GLU A 435 4.94 6.55 19.71
CA GLU A 435 5.48 7.57 18.80
C GLU A 435 5.04 8.97 19.20
N LYS A 436 5.87 9.95 18.83
CA LYS A 436 5.52 11.37 18.78
C LYS A 436 6.03 11.95 17.46
N GLU A 437 5.16 12.74 16.82
CA GLU A 437 5.43 13.40 15.55
C GLU A 437 5.74 14.88 15.81
N TYR A 438 6.74 15.41 15.13
CA TYR A 438 7.17 16.81 15.18
C TYR A 438 7.31 17.36 13.76
N VAL A 439 7.75 18.62 13.63
CA VAL A 439 7.97 19.19 12.30
C VAL A 439 9.14 18.45 11.65
N GLY A 440 8.91 17.79 10.52
CA GLY A 440 9.97 17.15 9.73
C GLY A 440 10.61 15.90 10.34
N VAL A 441 10.14 15.43 11.50
CA VAL A 441 10.77 14.30 12.21
C VAL A 441 9.80 13.60 13.16
N ASP A 442 9.87 12.26 13.18
CA ASP A 442 9.18 11.40 14.13
C ASP A 442 10.19 10.76 15.10
N ILE A 443 9.79 10.62 16.36
CA ILE A 443 10.51 9.81 17.34
C ILE A 443 9.65 8.64 17.81
N SER A 444 10.28 7.48 18.00
CA SER A 444 9.62 6.30 18.56
C SER A 444 10.46 5.63 19.65
N ARG A 445 9.80 5.26 20.75
CA ARG A 445 10.48 4.66 21.90
C ARG A 445 10.68 3.16 21.67
N LYS A 446 11.92 2.67 21.75
CA LYS A 446 12.20 1.21 21.76
C LYS A 446 12.37 0.67 23.18
N SER A 447 13.04 1.43 24.03
CA SER A 447 13.14 1.16 25.47
C SER A 447 13.40 2.48 26.22
N SER A 448 13.61 2.43 27.54
CA SER A 448 14.08 3.60 28.28
C SER A 448 15.52 4.03 27.93
N LEU A 449 16.25 3.17 27.20
CA LEU A 449 17.63 3.37 26.79
C LEU A 449 17.80 3.40 25.27
N SER A 450 16.70 3.41 24.50
CA SER A 450 16.76 3.38 23.04
C SER A 450 15.60 4.12 22.40
N VAL A 451 15.94 5.02 21.48
CA VAL A 451 15.00 5.82 20.69
C VAL A 451 15.34 5.70 19.21
N ASP A 452 14.30 5.48 18.39
CA ASP A 452 14.39 5.59 16.94
C ASP A 452 13.92 7.00 16.53
N VAL A 453 14.64 7.60 15.59
CA VAL A 453 14.34 8.90 14.98
C VAL A 453 14.22 8.69 13.48
N LEU A 454 13.15 9.18 12.86
CA LEU A 454 12.94 9.10 11.42
C LEU A 454 12.65 10.49 10.88
N PHE A 455 13.52 10.96 9.98
CA PHE A 455 13.38 12.26 9.34
C PHE A 455 12.55 12.17 8.05
N GLU A 456 11.95 13.29 7.64
CA GLU A 456 11.17 13.37 6.41
C GLU A 456 11.98 12.96 5.17
N SER A 457 13.26 13.32 5.10
CA SER A 457 14.19 12.90 4.05
C SER A 457 14.31 11.37 3.94
N GLY A 458 13.94 10.63 4.98
CA GLY A 458 14.01 9.18 5.10
C GLY A 458 15.22 8.69 5.90
N PHE A 459 16.12 9.58 6.33
CA PHE A 459 17.19 9.21 7.25
C PHE A 459 16.60 8.66 8.55
N SER A 460 17.05 7.48 8.94
CA SER A 460 16.62 6.84 10.19
C SER A 460 17.81 6.67 11.12
N LEU A 461 17.63 6.99 12.39
CA LEU A 461 18.63 6.84 13.44
C LEU A 461 18.07 5.97 14.56
N THR A 462 18.85 5.02 15.06
CA THR A 462 18.57 4.33 16.33
C THR A 462 19.68 4.68 17.29
N MET A 463 19.36 5.46 18.33
CA MET A 463 20.31 5.87 19.36
C MET A 463 20.04 5.08 20.64
N SER A 464 21.07 4.43 21.19
CA SER A 464 20.89 3.57 22.35
C SER A 464 22.07 3.58 23.32
N ILE A 465 21.78 3.44 24.60
CA ILE A 465 22.80 3.19 25.63
C ILE A 465 22.97 1.69 25.83
N SER A 466 24.22 1.22 25.77
CA SER A 466 24.62 -0.13 26.19
C SER A 466 25.92 -0.03 27.00
N ALA A 467 25.99 -0.71 28.15
CA ALA A 467 27.16 -0.72 29.03
C ALA A 467 27.78 0.67 29.34
N GLY A 468 26.96 1.72 29.40
CA GLY A 468 27.40 3.09 29.69
C GLY A 468 28.05 3.83 28.51
N GLN A 469 27.87 3.32 27.28
CA GLN A 469 28.25 3.94 26.01
C GLN A 469 26.99 4.30 25.21
N LEU A 470 27.00 5.40 24.47
CA LEU A 470 25.90 5.80 23.60
C LEU A 470 26.26 5.51 22.14
N ASP A 471 25.51 4.62 21.50
CA ASP A 471 25.75 4.21 20.11
C ASP A 471 24.64 4.77 19.20
N VAL A 472 24.94 4.92 17.91
CA VAL A 472 23.94 5.26 16.89
C VAL A 472 24.08 4.39 15.64
N THR A 473 22.97 3.80 15.20
CA THR A 473 22.82 3.17 13.88
C THR A 473 22.10 4.14 12.94
N ILE A 474 22.55 4.23 11.69
CA ILE A 474 22.03 5.09 10.64
C ILE A 474 21.51 4.23 9.50
N GLY A 475 20.36 4.60 8.92
CA GLY A 475 19.91 4.17 7.59
C GLY A 475 19.81 5.38 6.67
N ALA A 476 20.54 5.37 5.55
CA ALA A 476 20.63 6.51 4.63
C ALA A 476 19.81 6.28 3.34
N PRO A 477 18.86 7.16 2.98
CA PRO A 477 18.07 6.98 1.76
C PRO A 477 18.92 7.04 0.49
N LEU A 478 18.61 6.19 -0.48
CA LEU A 478 19.33 6.09 -1.77
C LEU A 478 19.36 7.39 -2.58
N GLN A 479 18.41 8.30 -2.37
CA GLN A 479 18.45 9.62 -3.02
C GLN A 479 19.66 10.49 -2.60
N PHE A 480 20.38 10.08 -1.54
CA PHE A 480 21.60 10.69 -1.03
C PHE A 480 22.89 9.98 -1.45
N THR A 481 22.83 9.01 -2.38
CA THR A 481 24.04 8.42 -3.00
C THR A 481 24.89 9.53 -3.64
N ASN A 482 26.21 9.48 -3.42
CA ASN A 482 27.21 10.51 -3.75
C ASN A 482 26.98 11.87 -3.10
N LYS A 483 26.14 11.97 -2.06
CA LYS A 483 25.80 13.25 -1.42
C LYS A 483 26.13 13.30 0.06
N THR A 484 26.75 12.29 0.66
CA THR A 484 27.17 12.33 2.07
C THR A 484 28.64 12.69 2.20
N GLN A 485 28.98 13.32 3.33
CA GLN A 485 30.33 13.61 3.79
C GLN A 485 30.35 13.54 5.32
N GLY A 486 31.55 13.61 5.93
CA GLY A 486 31.74 13.54 7.37
C GLY A 486 32.54 12.30 7.76
N LEU A 487 32.50 11.94 9.04
CA LEU A 487 33.10 10.68 9.51
C LEU A 487 32.41 9.43 8.93
N ILE A 488 31.20 9.55 8.39
CA ILE A 488 30.51 8.42 7.75
C ILE A 488 31.01 8.09 6.35
N GLY A 489 31.76 8.99 5.71
CA GLY A 489 32.22 8.82 4.32
C GLY A 489 31.22 9.21 3.23
N VAL A 490 31.52 8.80 1.99
CA VAL A 490 30.77 9.17 0.77
C VAL A 490 29.95 7.97 0.34
N PHE A 491 28.63 8.05 0.45
CA PHE A 491 27.76 6.92 0.17
C PHE A 491 27.71 6.59 -1.32
N ASN A 492 28.55 5.69 -1.81
CA ASN A 492 28.61 5.29 -3.21
C ASN A 492 29.05 3.83 -3.46
N ALA A 493 29.14 3.02 -2.40
CA ALA A 493 29.74 1.68 -2.34
C ALA A 493 31.20 1.59 -2.78
N ASP A 494 31.98 2.65 -2.59
CA ASP A 494 33.43 2.61 -2.68
C ASP A 494 34.07 2.96 -1.34
N PRO A 495 34.41 1.97 -0.49
CA PRO A 495 35.05 2.25 0.79
C PRO A 495 36.44 2.93 0.64
N ASN A 496 37.01 3.04 -0.56
CA ASN A 496 38.31 3.68 -0.78
C ASN A 496 38.25 5.22 -0.78
N ASP A 497 37.07 5.83 -0.89
CA ASP A 497 36.93 7.29 -0.86
C ASP A 497 36.29 7.85 0.42
N ASP A 498 35.88 6.96 1.34
CA ASP A 498 35.24 7.31 2.60
C ASP A 498 36.09 8.15 3.57
N LEU A 499 37.41 7.98 3.54
CA LEU A 499 38.33 8.72 4.41
C LEU A 499 38.74 10.07 3.80
N LEU A 500 37.76 10.83 3.29
CA LEU A 500 37.95 12.16 2.69
C LEU A 500 37.99 13.27 3.78
N PRO A 501 39.13 13.94 4.01
CA PRO A 501 39.22 15.02 4.99
C PRO A 501 38.36 16.23 4.59
N SER A 502 37.83 16.97 5.57
CA SER A 502 36.99 18.16 5.31
C SER A 502 37.72 19.31 4.59
N ASN A 503 39.05 19.28 4.60
CA ASN A 503 39.94 20.32 4.11
C ASN A 503 40.80 19.87 2.91
N ASP A 504 40.54 18.69 2.35
CA ASP A 504 41.25 18.13 1.21
C ASP A 504 40.25 17.56 0.18
N THR A 505 40.75 17.22 -0.99
CA THR A 505 40.02 16.54 -2.08
C THR A 505 40.49 15.11 -2.31
N VAL A 506 41.55 14.69 -1.62
CA VAL A 506 42.15 13.36 -1.75
C VAL A 506 41.84 12.53 -0.50
N PRO A 507 41.16 11.37 -0.64
CA PRO A 507 40.91 10.49 0.49
C PRO A 507 42.19 9.79 0.96
N LEU A 508 42.22 9.42 2.23
CA LEU A 508 43.24 8.52 2.77
C LEU A 508 42.96 7.08 2.35
N SER A 509 44.00 6.24 2.32
CA SER A 509 43.82 4.80 2.11
C SER A 509 43.04 4.18 3.28
N PRO A 510 42.08 3.26 3.02
CA PRO A 510 41.42 2.45 4.06
C PRO A 510 42.39 1.67 4.96
N SER A 511 43.62 1.44 4.49
CA SER A 511 44.67 0.72 5.22
C SER A 511 45.57 1.63 6.07
N GLU A 512 45.26 2.92 6.19
CA GLU A 512 46.03 3.84 7.03
C GLU A 512 45.96 3.46 8.52
N SER A 513 46.96 3.89 9.29
CA SER A 513 46.96 3.67 10.74
C SER A 513 45.92 4.56 11.43
N GLU A 514 45.41 4.11 12.58
CA GLU A 514 44.49 4.90 13.41
C GLU A 514 45.05 6.28 13.75
N ARG A 515 46.37 6.38 13.96
CA ARG A 515 47.08 7.65 14.18
C ARG A 515 46.99 8.58 12.97
N THR A 516 47.19 8.05 11.76
CA THR A 516 47.05 8.86 10.54
C THR A 516 45.60 9.27 10.35
N ILE A 517 44.66 8.34 10.51
CA ILE A 517 43.21 8.59 10.40
C ILE A 517 42.79 9.69 11.39
N PHE A 518 43.22 9.61 12.65
CA PHE A 518 42.94 10.61 13.67
C PHE A 518 43.40 12.02 13.26
N TYR A 519 44.68 12.19 12.94
CA TYR A 519 45.24 13.53 12.69
C TYR A 519 44.90 14.11 11.32
N LYS A 520 44.86 13.29 10.27
CA LYS A 520 44.72 13.76 8.89
C LYS A 520 43.30 13.71 8.35
N PHE A 521 42.39 12.97 8.99
CA PHE A 521 41.00 12.85 8.58
C PHE A 521 40.05 13.20 9.72
N GLY A 522 40.04 12.46 10.82
CA GLY A 522 39.08 12.60 11.91
C GLY A 522 39.03 14.02 12.50
N GLU A 523 40.18 14.57 12.89
CA GLU A 523 40.29 15.91 13.46
C GLU A 523 39.91 17.03 12.49
N THR A 524 39.91 16.78 11.18
CA THR A 524 39.46 17.77 10.19
C THR A 524 37.93 17.96 10.25
N TRP A 525 37.19 16.96 10.72
CA TRP A 525 35.73 17.00 10.88
C TRP A 525 35.27 17.54 12.25
N ARG A 526 36.19 18.07 13.06
CA ARG A 526 35.88 18.71 14.35
C ARG A 526 35.03 19.97 14.14
N LEU A 527 33.94 20.06 14.87
CA LEU A 527 33.02 21.20 14.85
C LEU A 527 33.60 22.42 15.55
N LYS A 528 33.22 23.60 15.05
CA LYS A 528 33.35 24.86 15.78
C LYS A 528 32.07 25.08 16.58
N LYS A 529 32.20 25.73 17.73
CA LYS A 529 31.08 25.98 18.66
C LYS A 529 29.83 26.60 18.03
N GLN A 530 30.02 27.47 17.03
CA GLN A 530 28.94 28.16 16.33
C GLN A 530 28.16 27.30 15.32
N ASP A 531 28.75 26.16 14.92
CA ASP A 531 28.20 25.23 13.92
C ASP A 531 27.54 24.01 14.60
N SER A 532 27.51 23.98 15.94
CA SER A 532 27.02 22.87 16.74
C SER A 532 25.50 22.89 16.90
N LEU A 533 24.84 21.80 16.52
CA LEU A 533 23.44 21.48 16.79
C LEU A 533 23.23 20.94 18.20
N LEU A 534 24.31 20.52 18.87
CA LEU A 534 24.25 19.87 20.17
C LEU A 534 23.89 20.87 21.27
N LYS A 535 22.89 20.53 22.09
CA LYS A 535 22.57 21.31 23.28
C LYS A 535 23.69 21.18 24.33
N HIS A 536 23.98 22.27 25.03
CA HIS A 536 24.99 22.33 26.09
C HIS A 536 24.30 22.33 27.45
N ILE A 537 24.01 21.13 27.96
CA ILE A 537 23.19 20.92 29.16
C ILE A 537 24.11 20.85 30.40
N ASN A 538 23.74 21.54 31.47
CA ASN A 538 24.47 21.45 32.74
C ASN A 538 24.10 20.16 33.48
N GLY A 539 25.10 19.51 34.09
CA GLY A 539 24.88 18.34 34.95
C GLY A 539 24.79 17.00 34.22
N THR A 540 25.35 16.90 33.01
CA THR A 540 25.42 15.66 32.22
C THR A 540 26.81 15.02 32.25
N SER A 541 26.96 13.83 31.68
CA SER A 541 28.24 13.10 31.60
C SER A 541 29.15 13.57 30.44
N CYS A 542 28.64 14.42 29.54
CA CYS A 542 29.35 14.96 28.37
C CYS A 542 30.26 16.15 28.69
N LYS A 543 31.36 15.93 29.42
CA LYS A 543 32.31 17.00 29.80
C LYS A 543 33.62 16.90 29.02
N GLY A 544 34.35 18.03 28.94
CA GLY A 544 35.72 18.06 28.43
C GLY A 544 35.88 18.04 26.90
N PHE A 545 34.78 18.07 26.14
CA PHE A 545 34.76 18.14 24.67
C PHE A 545 35.40 19.43 24.11
N GLU A 546 35.51 20.49 24.92
CA GLU A 546 36.19 21.74 24.52
C GLU A 546 37.72 21.62 24.48
N ARG A 547 38.31 20.51 24.99
CA ARG A 547 39.76 20.30 24.99
C ARG A 547 40.27 19.90 23.61
N THR A 548 41.18 20.71 23.06
CA THR A 548 41.79 20.48 21.75
C THR A 548 43.20 19.88 21.83
N ASP A 549 43.74 19.67 23.03
CA ASP A 549 45.07 19.11 23.29
C ASP A 549 45.05 17.60 23.62
N PHE A 550 43.87 16.98 23.54
CA PHE A 550 43.70 15.56 23.79
C PHE A 550 44.36 14.72 22.70
N VAL A 551 45.14 13.71 23.12
CA VAL A 551 45.72 12.70 22.25
C VAL A 551 45.30 11.33 22.78
N PRO A 552 44.58 10.52 21.99
CA PRO A 552 44.16 9.20 22.42
C PRO A 552 45.31 8.21 22.43
N ILE A 553 45.08 7.08 23.08
CA ILE A 553 45.92 5.89 22.90
C ILE A 553 45.51 5.17 21.60
N PHE A 554 46.48 4.65 20.85
CA PHE A 554 46.24 3.96 19.57
C PHE A 554 46.40 2.44 19.73
N LEU A 555 45.66 1.66 18.93
CA LEU A 555 45.55 0.21 19.08
C LEU A 555 46.90 -0.50 18.98
N ASP A 556 47.77 -0.04 18.07
CA ASP A 556 49.10 -0.60 17.88
C ASP A 556 49.97 -0.48 19.14
N GLU A 557 49.87 0.64 19.85
CA GLU A 557 50.55 0.87 21.12
C GLU A 557 50.01 -0.04 22.23
N LEU A 558 48.68 -0.20 22.29
CA LEU A 558 48.01 -1.10 23.23
C LEU A 558 48.41 -2.56 23.00
N LEU A 559 48.23 -3.07 21.79
CA LEU A 559 48.53 -4.47 21.44
C LEU A 559 50.01 -4.80 21.64
N ALA A 560 50.91 -3.85 21.39
CA ALA A 560 52.34 -4.01 21.67
C ALA A 560 52.65 -4.09 23.17
N SER A 561 51.82 -3.49 24.03
CA SER A 561 51.99 -3.46 25.48
C SER A 561 51.35 -4.65 26.22
N MET A 562 50.44 -5.39 25.57
CA MET A 562 49.71 -6.51 26.19
C MET A 562 50.61 -7.73 26.47
N THR A 563 50.42 -8.31 27.66
CA THR A 563 50.94 -9.62 28.04
C THR A 563 50.18 -10.75 27.32
N ASP A 564 50.79 -11.95 27.26
CA ASP A 564 50.14 -13.13 26.65
C ASP A 564 48.83 -13.51 27.36
N ALA A 565 48.75 -13.30 28.67
CA ALA A 565 47.54 -13.54 29.45
C ALA A 565 46.41 -12.56 29.09
N GLU A 566 46.73 -11.28 28.89
CA GLU A 566 45.77 -10.26 28.44
C GLU A 566 45.29 -10.55 27.02
N LYS A 567 46.19 -10.96 26.12
CA LYS A 567 45.82 -11.37 24.75
C LYS A 567 44.88 -12.57 24.75
N GLN A 568 45.16 -13.57 25.59
CA GLN A 568 44.27 -14.74 25.71
C GLN A 568 42.91 -14.37 26.30
N ARG A 569 42.88 -13.48 27.30
CA ARG A 569 41.64 -12.94 27.87
C ARG A 569 40.83 -12.18 26.82
N ALA A 570 41.46 -11.31 26.05
CA ALA A 570 40.82 -10.54 25.00
C ALA A 570 40.26 -11.43 23.89
N ASN A 571 41.04 -12.40 23.41
CA ASN A 571 40.57 -13.36 22.41
C ASN A 571 39.35 -14.18 22.89
N THR A 572 39.33 -14.54 24.18
CA THR A 572 38.17 -15.25 24.78
C THR A 572 36.94 -14.35 24.86
N THR A 573 37.09 -13.13 25.38
CA THR A 573 35.99 -12.17 25.54
C THR A 573 35.40 -11.73 24.20
N CYS A 574 36.27 -11.47 23.22
CA CYS A 574 35.93 -10.91 21.92
C CYS A 574 35.64 -11.97 20.84
N LYS A 575 35.58 -13.25 21.23
CA LYS A 575 35.28 -14.39 20.35
C LYS A 575 36.20 -14.47 19.12
N GLY A 576 37.49 -14.16 19.29
CA GLY A 576 38.45 -14.05 18.19
C GLY A 576 39.21 -12.73 18.20
N ASP A 577 39.70 -12.37 17.02
CA ASP A 577 40.52 -11.17 16.78
C ASP A 577 39.66 -9.95 16.39
N ASN A 578 38.46 -9.78 16.98
CA ASN A 578 37.64 -8.60 16.75
C ASN A 578 38.34 -7.36 17.34
N LYS A 579 38.83 -6.47 16.48
CA LYS A 579 39.73 -5.37 16.85
C LYS A 579 39.05 -4.35 17.74
N GLU A 580 37.78 -4.06 17.49
CA GLU A 580 36.95 -3.10 18.21
C GLU A 580 36.79 -3.54 19.68
N CYS A 581 36.28 -4.76 19.89
CA CYS A 581 36.16 -5.33 21.24
C CYS A 581 37.52 -5.46 21.95
N MET A 582 38.57 -5.86 21.22
CA MET A 582 39.92 -5.97 21.81
C MET A 582 40.46 -4.62 22.26
N PHE A 583 40.22 -3.55 21.48
CA PHE A 583 40.59 -2.20 21.85
C PHE A 583 39.84 -1.77 23.11
N ASP A 584 38.50 -1.79 23.09
CA ASP A 584 37.61 -1.43 24.19
C ASP A 584 38.04 -2.13 25.49
N LEU A 585 38.29 -3.44 25.43
CA LEU A 585 38.68 -4.24 26.59
C LEU A 585 40.05 -3.82 27.14
N THR A 586 41.02 -3.57 26.26
CA THR A 586 42.39 -3.28 26.67
C THR A 586 42.51 -1.87 27.24
N VAL A 587 41.74 -0.92 26.69
CA VAL A 587 41.72 0.47 27.13
C VAL A 587 40.95 0.63 28.43
N THR A 588 39.74 0.07 28.52
CA THR A 588 38.86 0.26 29.68
C THR A 588 39.10 -0.76 30.81
N GLY A 589 39.63 -1.93 30.49
CA GLY A 589 39.65 -3.09 31.39
C GLY A 589 38.25 -3.67 31.70
N ASN A 590 37.21 -3.20 31.03
CA ASN A 590 35.82 -3.53 31.28
C ASN A 590 35.28 -4.53 30.23
N GLU A 591 35.04 -5.78 30.67
CA GLU A 591 34.49 -6.83 29.78
C GLU A 591 33.04 -6.60 29.37
N GLU A 592 32.24 -5.91 30.18
CA GLU A 592 30.84 -5.63 29.84
C GLU A 592 30.75 -4.64 28.69
N ALA A 593 31.55 -3.56 28.76
CA ALA A 593 31.68 -2.58 27.68
C ALA A 593 32.18 -3.22 26.38
N ALA A 594 33.28 -3.97 26.44
CA ALA A 594 33.83 -4.64 25.25
C ALA A 594 32.86 -5.64 24.60
N LYS A 595 32.10 -6.39 25.41
CA LYS A 595 31.06 -7.29 24.89
C LYS A 595 29.89 -6.52 24.28
N ALA A 596 29.51 -5.38 24.87
CA ALA A 596 28.48 -4.51 24.29
C ALA A 596 28.88 -4.01 22.91
N THR A 597 30.14 -3.58 22.72
CA THR A 597 30.71 -3.18 21.42
C THR A 597 30.66 -4.31 20.39
N LEU A 598 31.06 -5.53 20.78
CA LEU A 598 30.97 -6.71 19.92
C LEU A 598 29.52 -7.04 19.53
N ASP A 599 28.63 -7.08 20.51
CA ASP A 599 27.23 -7.44 20.32
C ASP A 599 26.50 -6.40 19.47
N PHE A 600 26.82 -5.11 19.63
CA PHE A 600 26.26 -4.03 18.82
C PHE A 600 26.67 -4.18 17.35
N ASN A 601 27.97 -4.34 17.08
CA ASN A 601 28.47 -4.49 15.71
C ASN A 601 27.92 -5.76 15.04
N THR A 602 27.86 -6.88 15.78
CA THR A 602 27.31 -8.14 15.28
C THR A 602 25.84 -8.00 14.90
N LYS A 603 25.01 -7.42 15.79
CA LYS A 603 23.58 -7.23 15.54
C LYS A 603 23.30 -6.32 14.35
N ASN A 604 24.03 -5.22 14.23
CA ASN A 604 23.85 -4.30 13.10
C ASN A 604 24.33 -4.94 11.78
N THR A 605 25.39 -5.73 11.81
CA THR A 605 25.85 -6.49 10.63
C THR A 605 24.81 -7.52 10.20
N GLU A 606 24.29 -8.34 11.12
CA GLU A 606 23.23 -9.32 10.82
C GLU A 606 21.94 -8.64 10.32
N GLN A 607 21.59 -7.48 10.88
CA GLN A 607 20.43 -6.71 10.43
C GLN A 607 20.65 -6.09 9.05
N SER A 608 21.84 -5.55 8.76
CA SER A 608 22.28 -5.06 7.45
C SER A 608 22.15 -6.18 6.40
N GLU A 609 22.70 -7.37 6.67
CA GLU A 609 22.59 -8.55 5.80
C GLU A 609 21.14 -8.99 5.59
N THR A 610 20.31 -8.97 6.64
CA THR A 610 18.88 -9.31 6.55
C THR A 610 18.12 -8.31 5.67
N LEU A 611 18.45 -7.03 5.74
CA LEU A 611 17.83 -5.99 4.90
C LEU A 611 18.30 -6.07 3.45
N ALA A 612 19.54 -6.49 3.22
CA ALA A 612 20.13 -6.65 1.90
C ALA A 612 19.62 -7.90 1.15
N ASN A 613 19.10 -8.90 1.86
CA ASN A 613 18.62 -10.16 1.28
C ASN A 613 17.37 -9.96 0.43
N HIS A 614 17.37 -10.45 -0.80
CA HIS A 614 16.26 -10.37 -1.74
C HIS A 614 15.39 -11.63 -1.67
N SER A 615 14.13 -11.50 -2.08
CA SER A 615 13.25 -12.66 -2.24
C SER A 615 13.55 -13.36 -3.57
N PRO A 616 13.55 -14.71 -3.59
CA PRO A 616 13.73 -15.45 -4.83
C PRO A 616 12.55 -15.21 -5.78
N THR A 617 12.84 -15.17 -7.08
CA THR A 617 11.84 -15.02 -8.14
C THR A 617 11.48 -16.38 -8.73
N ILE A 618 10.17 -16.66 -8.82
CA ILE A 618 9.65 -17.82 -9.55
C ILE A 618 9.51 -17.45 -11.03
N VAL A 619 10.19 -18.20 -11.89
CA VAL A 619 10.13 -18.07 -13.35
C VAL A 619 9.31 -19.23 -13.90
N THR A 620 8.06 -18.93 -14.25
CA THR A 620 7.08 -19.88 -14.81
C THR A 620 6.00 -19.16 -15.64
N LEU A 621 5.11 -19.93 -16.28
CA LEU A 621 3.97 -19.37 -17.03
C LEU A 621 2.88 -18.86 -16.08
N THR A 622 2.35 -17.67 -16.35
CA THR A 622 1.21 -17.09 -15.61
C THR A 622 -0.14 -17.61 -16.08
N LEU A 623 -0.21 -18.21 -17.27
CA LEU A 623 -1.40 -18.85 -17.83
C LEU A 623 -1.00 -20.16 -18.49
N LEU A 624 -1.62 -21.27 -18.08
CA LEU A 624 -1.42 -22.60 -18.64
C LEU A 624 -2.69 -23.05 -19.36
N ASN A 625 -2.63 -23.18 -20.68
CA ASN A 625 -3.72 -23.76 -21.47
C ASN A 625 -3.57 -25.28 -21.51
N ALA A 626 -4.59 -26.02 -21.09
CA ALA A 626 -4.61 -27.48 -21.09
C ALA A 626 -5.86 -28.02 -21.80
N THR A 627 -5.73 -29.19 -22.43
CA THR A 627 -6.85 -29.89 -23.07
C THR A 627 -7.40 -30.95 -22.11
N LEU A 628 -8.73 -31.08 -22.03
CA LEU A 628 -9.39 -32.08 -21.20
C LEU A 628 -8.89 -33.50 -21.54
N GLY A 629 -8.39 -34.22 -20.53
CA GLY A 629 -7.88 -35.59 -20.68
C GLY A 629 -6.47 -35.73 -21.29
N GLU A 630 -5.80 -34.63 -21.65
CA GLU A 630 -4.42 -34.64 -22.12
C GLU A 630 -3.46 -34.16 -21.02
N GLU A 631 -2.31 -34.83 -20.88
CA GLU A 631 -1.29 -34.43 -19.92
C GLU A 631 -0.55 -33.18 -20.40
N VAL A 632 -0.46 -32.17 -19.54
CA VAL A 632 0.38 -30.99 -19.72
C VAL A 632 1.52 -31.00 -18.70
N LYS A 633 2.70 -30.50 -19.11
CA LYS A 633 3.88 -30.36 -18.25
C LYS A 633 4.35 -28.93 -18.22
N LEU A 634 4.75 -28.48 -17.04
CA LEU A 634 5.31 -27.16 -16.78
C LEU A 634 6.52 -27.33 -15.87
N ASN A 635 7.65 -26.74 -16.28
CA ASN A 635 8.82 -26.69 -15.42
C ASN A 635 8.85 -25.33 -14.71
N VAL A 636 8.82 -25.36 -13.39
CA VAL A 636 8.94 -24.19 -12.52
C VAL A 636 10.41 -24.02 -12.20
N THR A 637 10.98 -22.90 -12.60
CA THR A 637 12.36 -22.54 -12.28
C THR A 637 12.38 -21.36 -11.32
N THR A 638 13.46 -21.23 -10.55
CA THR A 638 13.65 -20.12 -9.63
C THR A 638 14.98 -19.45 -9.91
N THR A 639 15.04 -18.16 -9.60
CA THR A 639 16.27 -17.37 -9.64
C THR A 639 16.38 -16.58 -8.36
N ASP A 640 17.56 -16.51 -7.80
CA ASP A 640 17.88 -15.70 -6.63
C ASP A 640 19.11 -14.85 -6.95
N VAL A 641 19.03 -13.54 -6.69
CA VAL A 641 20.10 -12.60 -7.05
C VAL A 641 21.27 -12.66 -6.07
N ASP A 642 21.03 -13.11 -4.83
CA ASP A 642 22.04 -13.28 -3.81
C ASP A 642 22.75 -14.64 -3.93
N GLY A 643 22.21 -15.54 -4.76
CA GLY A 643 22.75 -16.87 -5.02
C GLY A 643 22.32 -17.89 -3.98
N ASP A 644 21.25 -17.59 -3.23
CA ASP A 644 20.74 -18.46 -2.19
C ASP A 644 20.12 -19.75 -2.75
N SER A 645 20.17 -20.81 -1.94
CA SER A 645 19.50 -22.07 -2.26
C SER A 645 18.00 -21.94 -2.07
N VAL A 646 17.23 -22.06 -3.16
CA VAL A 646 15.77 -21.94 -3.13
C VAL A 646 15.10 -23.30 -3.01
N ASN A 647 14.19 -23.44 -2.04
CA ASN A 647 13.33 -24.63 -1.89
C ASN A 647 11.90 -24.31 -2.34
N LEU A 648 11.37 -25.12 -3.27
CA LEU A 648 9.98 -25.01 -3.72
C LEU A 648 9.04 -25.80 -2.79
N THR A 649 7.89 -25.22 -2.45
CA THR A 649 6.87 -25.88 -1.62
C THR A 649 5.48 -25.54 -2.16
N LEU A 650 4.57 -26.52 -2.15
CA LEU A 650 3.16 -26.28 -2.48
C LEU A 650 2.46 -25.55 -1.34
N VAL A 651 1.76 -24.46 -1.67
CA VAL A 651 0.99 -23.68 -0.69
C VAL A 651 -0.45 -24.18 -0.59
N TYR A 652 -1.02 -24.61 -1.72
CA TYR A 652 -2.38 -25.11 -1.83
C TYR A 652 -2.44 -26.53 -2.38
N ASP A 653 -3.58 -27.17 -2.18
CA ASP A 653 -3.85 -28.48 -2.76
C ASP A 653 -3.84 -28.39 -4.29
N LEU A 654 -3.20 -29.38 -4.91
CA LEU A 654 -3.16 -29.49 -6.35
C LEU A 654 -4.56 -29.83 -6.92
N PRO A 655 -4.90 -29.33 -8.13
CA PRO A 655 -6.09 -29.79 -8.82
C PRO A 655 -6.10 -31.31 -8.97
N ALA A 656 -7.29 -31.89 -9.02
CA ALA A 656 -7.43 -33.31 -9.30
C ALA A 656 -6.75 -33.68 -10.64
N GLY A 657 -5.95 -34.74 -10.61
CA GLY A 657 -5.14 -35.16 -11.76
C GLY A 657 -3.80 -34.42 -11.93
N ALA A 658 -3.43 -33.53 -11.00
CA ALA A 658 -2.11 -32.89 -10.98
C ALA A 658 -1.15 -33.54 -9.97
N ALA A 659 0.14 -33.43 -10.27
CA ALA A 659 1.24 -33.76 -9.38
C ALA A 659 2.38 -32.75 -9.56
N PHE A 660 3.12 -32.48 -8.49
CA PHE A 660 4.27 -31.58 -8.50
C PHE A 660 5.44 -32.22 -7.76
N ASP A 661 6.59 -32.25 -8.40
CA ASP A 661 7.85 -32.63 -7.81
C ASP A 661 8.65 -31.37 -7.45
N SER A 662 8.64 -31.02 -6.16
CA SER A 662 9.32 -29.82 -5.66
C SER A 662 10.85 -29.88 -5.74
N ALA A 663 11.44 -31.07 -5.84
CA ALA A 663 12.90 -31.22 -5.91
C ALA A 663 13.46 -30.79 -7.25
N ILE A 664 12.67 -30.93 -8.32
CA ILE A 664 13.06 -30.60 -9.69
C ILE A 664 12.17 -29.55 -10.34
N GLY A 665 11.17 -29.03 -9.62
CA GLY A 665 10.24 -28.01 -10.12
C GLY A 665 9.26 -28.51 -11.20
N ASN A 666 9.06 -29.82 -11.34
CA ASN A 666 8.27 -30.39 -12.43
C ASN A 666 6.80 -30.53 -12.03
N PHE A 667 5.93 -29.76 -12.69
CA PHE A 667 4.48 -29.84 -12.57
C PHE A 667 3.89 -30.63 -13.74
N ILE A 668 3.03 -31.61 -13.44
CA ILE A 668 2.25 -32.36 -14.41
C ILE A 668 0.77 -32.28 -14.08
N TRP A 669 -0.09 -32.16 -15.09
CA TRP A 669 -1.53 -32.13 -14.89
C TRP A 669 -2.28 -32.79 -16.04
N THR A 670 -3.22 -33.67 -15.70
CA THR A 670 -4.22 -34.20 -16.63
C THR A 670 -5.61 -33.73 -16.18
N PRO A 671 -6.20 -32.70 -16.82
CA PRO A 671 -7.49 -32.16 -16.40
C PRO A 671 -8.59 -33.22 -16.51
N ILE A 672 -9.43 -33.32 -15.47
CA ILE A 672 -10.55 -34.28 -15.41
C ILE A 672 -11.92 -33.63 -15.63
N ASN A 673 -11.98 -32.30 -15.64
CA ASN A 673 -13.17 -31.50 -15.96
C ASN A 673 -12.73 -30.19 -16.66
N MET A 674 -13.72 -29.39 -17.10
CA MET A 674 -13.46 -28.09 -17.76
C MET A 674 -13.47 -26.91 -16.78
N ASP A 675 -13.44 -27.17 -15.47
CA ASP A 675 -13.44 -26.11 -14.48
C ASP A 675 -12.07 -25.42 -14.48
N ALA A 676 -12.05 -24.09 -14.48
CA ALA A 676 -10.82 -23.35 -14.32
C ALA A 676 -10.28 -23.56 -12.89
N VAL A 677 -8.99 -23.82 -12.75
CA VAL A 677 -8.35 -24.04 -11.45
C VAL A 677 -7.16 -23.11 -11.28
N ASN A 678 -7.02 -22.55 -10.08
CA ASN A 678 -5.85 -21.77 -9.72
C ASN A 678 -4.74 -22.70 -9.22
N ILE A 679 -3.52 -22.55 -9.74
CA ILE A 679 -2.34 -23.31 -9.34
C ILE A 679 -1.38 -22.29 -8.74
N SER A 680 -1.23 -22.31 -7.42
CA SER A 680 -0.45 -21.32 -6.65
C SER A 680 0.36 -21.96 -5.54
#